data_AF-A0A914VZ89-F1
#
_entry.id   AF-A0A914VZ89-F1
#
_cell.length_a   1.000
_cell.length_b   1.000
_cell.length_c   1.000
_cell.angle_alpha   90.00
_cell.angle_beta   90.00
_cell.angle_gamma   90.00
#
_symmetry.space_group_name_H-M   'P 1'
#
loop_
_entity.id
_entity.type
_entity.pdbx_description
1 polymer ?
#
loop_
_entity_poly.entity_id
_entity_poly.type
_entity_poly.pdbx_seq_one_letter_code
_entity_poly.pdbx_strand_id
1 'polypeptide(L)'
;MGVSGAVIAGVFGAGALGITAVAIPFVTPALRRVCLPFVPATTQQLEHVVQALGYCPPTPVVDLGSGDGRVFGQQLVTHLTPEWRKQYIRYEELKSLLYDMMLEAPGAGSGEIIDSDERQRYFAQMDEKFFAECEQELTKINLFFTQKIAEAQGKYNELMHELEAFKQLIASKTTQGRVAAAATNAVNRLRRSESMRDMRKEHTKTRQQLKFAFSEFYLSLVLVQNYQQLNGTGFRKILKKHDKLVGNERGLDWRVARVEKSPFFLNREIESLINNTETMVINELEDGNRQAGMKRLKVPPLSEKQHSSTTFALGLYLGCFLVLAAIIVVSLILPSSRPKEPKWVGVRLFRGFFVLFVDVWLMGLNMYGWAEAGVNHVLIFEIDPRQHLTYQSLMKISSLLCMVWALCVVGYLYAHVIGVSPLIFPLILMAVCVVWFCNPLPKMEDTFHRSSRFWLLRHCFYCFTAPLHHVSFADFWLGDQMNSLVTTFLDMQYFICFYATEVDYSDGWNMSTRPYNASAMPSNSSHGAMPWGVVDYASGKDMCMSAAGVRAFVSIIPATVRFLQCFRRYYDTRLVHPHLVNAGKYSTTYFVVIFGGLNRWYRHQQPESSDILASPFFYLWIVSYIVSFTYTFLWDIFMDWGLIDPKAPKEARFLREEMIYGSKWFYYGAIAEDFLLRLMWVMNVSLGEAWTLEADLLMCITAPFEIFRRFVWNYLRLENEHVNNCGQFRAVRDISVKPIRKGDLDQLIAKIDRMDGVSHRGDQLAAKVFAAAKTGRQATGVELNAYLVLYSMVKARQLRLAKTTRFVRKDLFKINMAPFGTAVIFGTETMMNLVLPKLNELQVDGKVVACRFPLPDNDVWQLQHVFGEGIDTVWLYSRAESNVKANRKCVTESNISSI
;
A
#
# COMPACT_ATOMS: atom_id res chain seq x y z
N MET A 1 -8.29 35.83 -23.57
CA MET A 1 -8.60 34.45 -23.15
C MET A 1 -9.93 34.07 -23.76
N GLY A 2 -9.98 33.05 -24.61
CA GLY A 2 -11.27 32.50 -25.04
C GLY A 2 -11.93 31.79 -23.85
N VAL A 3 -13.26 31.90 -23.73
CA VAL A 3 -14.06 31.26 -22.66
C VAL A 3 -13.70 29.78 -22.50
N SER A 4 -13.44 29.08 -23.60
CA SER A 4 -13.05 27.67 -23.63
C SER A 4 -11.73 27.37 -22.92
N GLY A 5 -10.71 28.23 -23.03
CA GLY A 5 -9.40 28.00 -22.39
C GLY A 5 -9.45 28.18 -20.87
N ALA A 6 -10.24 29.15 -20.40
CA ALA A 6 -10.47 29.35 -18.97
C ALA A 6 -11.32 28.22 -18.37
N VAL A 7 -12.30 27.71 -19.11
CA VAL A 7 -13.11 26.54 -18.70
C VAL A 7 -12.25 25.28 -18.63
N ILE A 8 -11.38 25.02 -19.60
CA ILE A 8 -10.48 23.85 -19.58
C ILE A 8 -9.52 23.93 -18.39
N ALA A 9 -8.86 25.07 -18.18
CA ALA A 9 -7.96 25.25 -17.04
C ALA A 9 -8.71 25.16 -15.68
N GLY A 10 -9.92 25.70 -15.61
CA GLY A 10 -10.79 25.61 -14.43
C GLY A 10 -11.25 24.18 -14.14
N VAL A 11 -11.68 23.43 -15.16
CA VAL A 11 -12.14 22.04 -15.02
C VAL A 11 -10.98 21.10 -14.70
N PHE A 12 -9.81 21.26 -15.33
CA PHE A 12 -8.62 20.48 -14.98
C PHE A 12 -8.09 20.82 -13.59
N GLY A 13 -8.06 22.11 -13.23
CA GLY A 13 -7.66 22.55 -11.88
C GLY A 13 -8.61 22.05 -10.79
N ALA A 14 -9.92 22.17 -11.01
CA ALA A 14 -10.94 21.67 -10.09
C ALA A 14 -10.97 20.13 -10.05
N GLY A 15 -10.77 19.46 -11.19
CA GLY A 15 -10.67 18.01 -11.29
C GLY A 15 -9.43 17.47 -10.57
N ALA A 16 -8.26 18.10 -10.74
CA ALA A 16 -7.05 17.73 -10.03
C ALA A 16 -7.17 17.98 -8.52
N LEU A 17 -7.77 19.10 -8.09
CA LEU A 17 -8.06 19.37 -6.67
C LEU A 17 -9.09 18.39 -6.10
N GLY A 18 -10.12 18.04 -6.86
CA GLY A 18 -11.13 17.06 -6.50
C GLY A 18 -10.53 15.65 -6.37
N ILE A 19 -9.77 15.20 -7.36
CA ILE A 19 -9.03 13.93 -7.32
C ILE A 19 -8.06 13.93 -6.15
N THR A 20 -7.34 15.02 -5.89
CA THR A 20 -6.42 15.09 -4.76
C THR A 20 -7.17 15.04 -3.42
N ALA A 21 -8.27 15.79 -3.27
CA ALA A 21 -9.08 15.80 -2.07
C ALA A 21 -9.74 14.43 -1.80
N VAL A 22 -10.20 13.76 -2.86
CA VAL A 22 -10.74 12.40 -2.81
C VAL A 22 -9.62 11.40 -2.51
N ALA A 23 -8.46 11.50 -3.15
CA ALA A 23 -7.33 10.57 -3.00
C ALA A 23 -6.61 10.70 -1.65
N ILE A 24 -6.59 11.87 -1.01
CA ILE A 24 -5.90 12.10 0.28
C ILE A 24 -6.31 11.07 1.34
N PRO A 25 -7.60 10.80 1.61
CA PRO A 25 -8.05 9.72 2.50
C PRO A 25 -7.54 8.30 2.14
N PHE A 26 -7.26 8.02 0.86
CA PHE A 26 -6.81 6.71 0.38
C PHE A 26 -5.28 6.57 0.40
N VAL A 27 -4.53 7.68 0.24
CA VAL A 27 -3.06 7.72 0.25
C VAL A 27 -2.50 8.01 1.64
N THR A 28 -3.19 8.79 2.48
CA THR A 28 -2.72 9.12 3.84
C THR A 28 -2.56 7.93 4.79
N PRO A 29 -3.33 6.82 4.72
CA PRO A 29 -3.04 5.61 5.47
C PRO A 29 -1.65 5.05 5.14
N ALA A 30 -1.21 5.20 3.89
CA ALA A 30 0.08 4.76 3.35
C ALA A 30 1.25 5.71 3.67
N LEU A 31 1.02 6.79 4.43
CA LEU A 31 2.06 7.72 4.89
C LEU A 31 2.21 7.70 6.42
N ARG A 32 1.52 6.77 7.10
CA ARG A 32 1.52 6.65 8.57
C ARG A 32 2.75 5.88 9.06
N ARG A 33 3.92 6.51 9.02
CA ARG A 33 5.15 5.83 9.47
C ARG A 33 5.33 5.68 10.98
N VAL A 34 4.53 6.31 11.84
CA VAL A 34 4.86 6.35 13.27
C VAL A 34 3.60 6.50 14.14
N CYS A 35 3.21 5.43 14.84
CA CYS A 35 2.38 5.51 16.04
C CYS A 35 3.23 5.03 17.22
N LEU A 36 3.63 5.98 18.06
CA LEU A 36 4.31 5.74 19.34
C LEU A 36 3.21 5.63 20.41
N PRO A 37 3.28 4.70 21.35
CA PRO A 37 2.23 4.54 22.36
C PRO A 37 2.39 5.49 23.54
N PHE A 38 1.24 5.78 24.12
CA PHE A 38 0.98 6.81 25.14
C PHE A 38 0.07 6.19 26.20
N VAL A 39 0.34 6.52 27.47
CA VAL A 39 -0.46 6.09 28.63
C VAL A 39 -1.36 7.25 29.08
N PRO A 40 -2.69 7.07 29.12
CA PRO A 40 -3.60 8.14 29.54
C PRO A 40 -3.45 8.50 31.03
N ALA A 41 -3.65 9.78 31.34
CA ALA A 41 -3.82 10.27 32.70
C ALA A 41 -5.29 10.17 33.12
N THR A 42 -5.55 9.83 34.38
CA THR A 42 -6.90 9.85 34.95
C THR A 42 -7.30 11.29 35.33
N THR A 43 -8.59 11.52 35.56
CA THR A 43 -9.10 12.81 36.08
C THR A 43 -8.50 13.14 37.45
N GLN A 44 -8.39 12.16 38.34
CA GLN A 44 -7.81 12.32 39.67
C GLN A 44 -6.31 12.68 39.61
N GLN A 45 -5.57 12.06 38.69
CA GLN A 45 -4.16 12.42 38.49
C GLN A 45 -4.00 13.84 37.94
N LEU A 46 -4.92 14.33 37.11
CA LEU A 46 -4.90 15.72 36.65
C LEU A 46 -5.14 16.69 37.80
N GLU A 47 -6.02 16.36 38.74
CA GLU A 47 -6.23 17.15 39.96
C GLU A 47 -4.97 17.20 40.83
N HIS A 48 -4.29 16.06 41.02
CA HIS A 48 -3.00 16.01 41.72
C HIS A 48 -1.93 16.84 41.01
N VAL A 49 -1.89 16.85 39.68
CA VAL A 49 -0.97 17.73 38.92
C VAL A 49 -1.30 19.19 39.17
N VAL A 50 -2.58 19.59 39.19
CA VAL A 50 -2.99 20.97 39.49
C VAL A 50 -2.61 21.37 40.91
N GLN A 51 -2.80 20.47 41.89
CA GLN A 51 -2.36 20.67 43.27
C GLN A 51 -0.84 20.83 43.34
N ALA A 52 -0.07 19.96 42.70
CA ALA A 52 1.39 20.04 42.64
C ALA A 52 1.88 21.34 42.00
N LEU A 53 1.22 21.81 40.94
CA LEU A 53 1.50 23.11 40.31
C LEU A 53 1.20 24.30 41.24
N GLY A 54 0.34 24.14 42.24
CA GLY A 54 0.11 25.13 43.30
C GLY A 54 1.35 25.42 44.15
N TYR A 55 2.22 24.42 44.32
CA TYR A 55 3.51 24.53 45.04
C TYR A 55 4.67 24.99 44.13
N CYS A 56 4.42 25.15 42.83
CA CYS A 56 5.40 25.62 41.86
C CYS A 56 5.35 27.15 41.69
N PRO A 57 6.50 27.81 41.43
CA PRO A 57 6.52 29.25 41.16
C PRO A 57 5.66 29.61 39.92
N PRO A 58 5.20 30.87 39.79
CA PRO A 58 4.37 31.33 38.68
C PRO A 58 5.21 31.55 37.40
N THR A 59 5.96 30.54 36.98
CA THR A 59 6.82 30.54 35.79
C THR A 59 6.20 29.77 34.64
N PRO A 60 6.70 29.92 33.39
CA PRO A 60 6.22 29.15 32.25
C PRO A 60 6.38 27.64 32.47
N VAL A 61 5.35 26.88 32.12
CA VAL A 61 5.27 25.42 32.28
C VAL A 61 5.44 24.73 30.93
N VAL A 62 6.20 23.64 30.89
CA VAL A 62 6.28 22.73 29.74
C VAL A 62 5.70 21.37 30.10
N ASP A 63 4.77 20.86 29.28
CA ASP A 63 4.26 19.49 29.37
C ASP A 63 5.01 18.62 28.37
N LEU A 64 5.77 17.67 28.90
CA LEU A 64 6.55 16.69 28.14
C LEU A 64 5.67 15.44 27.99
N GLY A 65 4.98 15.36 26.86
CA GLY A 65 4.12 14.23 26.51
C GLY A 65 4.89 12.90 26.45
N SER A 66 4.20 11.80 26.76
CA SER A 66 4.76 10.44 26.77
C SER A 66 5.38 10.09 25.43
N GLY A 67 6.71 10.14 25.38
CA GLY A 67 7.52 9.55 24.33
C GLY A 67 7.36 8.02 24.29
N ASP A 68 7.46 7.49 23.07
CA ASP A 68 7.52 6.08 22.64
C ASP A 68 7.72 4.98 23.70
N GLY A 69 6.65 4.27 24.05
CA GLY A 69 6.70 3.04 24.87
C GLY A 69 6.07 1.81 24.21
N ARG A 70 6.52 1.39 23.01
CA ARG A 70 5.92 0.34 22.13
C ARG A 70 5.15 -0.76 22.89
N VAL A 71 3.82 -0.78 22.71
CA VAL A 71 2.89 -1.72 23.35
C VAL A 71 2.87 -3.02 22.56
N PHE A 72 3.15 -4.12 23.23
CA PHE A 72 3.28 -5.45 22.64
C PHE A 72 2.12 -5.92 21.76
N GLY A 73 0.88 -5.48 22.01
CA GLY A 73 -0.25 -5.79 21.14
C GLY A 73 -0.02 -5.37 19.69
N GLN A 74 0.52 -4.16 19.47
CA GLN A 74 0.82 -3.67 18.13
C GLN A 74 2.08 -4.32 17.53
N GLN A 75 3.11 -4.59 18.35
CA GLN A 75 4.32 -5.29 17.89
C GLN A 75 4.01 -6.73 17.49
N LEU A 76 3.19 -7.43 18.28
CA LEU A 76 2.71 -8.77 17.99
C LEU A 76 2.03 -8.76 16.61
N VAL A 77 1.02 -7.91 16.42
CA VAL A 77 0.29 -7.75 15.13
C VAL A 77 1.21 -7.49 13.94
N THR A 78 2.25 -6.65 14.10
CA THR A 78 3.21 -6.37 13.01
C THR A 78 4.13 -7.54 12.68
N HIS A 79 4.37 -8.44 13.64
CA HIS A 79 5.25 -9.60 13.49
C HIS A 79 4.50 -10.91 13.24
N LEU A 80 3.17 -10.93 13.36
CA LEU A 80 2.36 -12.11 13.04
C LEU A 80 2.51 -12.48 11.58
N THR A 81 2.51 -13.78 11.32
CA THR A 81 2.25 -14.36 9.99
C THR A 81 0.73 -14.28 9.73
N PRO A 82 0.24 -13.48 8.76
CA PRO A 82 -1.16 -13.24 8.43
C PRO A 82 -1.93 -14.51 8.16
N GLU A 83 -1.32 -15.47 7.46
CA GLU A 83 -1.89 -16.81 7.21
C GLU A 83 -2.31 -17.47 8.52
N TRP A 84 -1.54 -17.24 9.57
CA TRP A 84 -1.68 -17.89 10.86
C TRP A 84 -2.27 -16.94 11.89
N ARG A 85 -2.75 -15.75 11.50
CA ARG A 85 -3.21 -14.70 12.42
C ARG A 85 -4.23 -15.24 13.43
N LYS A 86 -5.20 -16.03 12.96
CA LYS A 86 -6.23 -16.70 13.78
C LYS A 86 -5.66 -17.76 14.74
N GLN A 87 -4.53 -18.36 14.36
CA GLN A 87 -3.85 -19.41 15.11
C GLN A 87 -2.94 -18.84 16.21
N TYR A 88 -2.59 -17.55 16.17
CA TYR A 88 -1.89 -16.91 17.29
C TYR A 88 -2.82 -16.69 18.48
N ILE A 89 -2.21 -16.47 19.64
CA ILE A 89 -2.91 -16.07 20.86
C ILE A 89 -3.72 -14.78 20.62
N ARG A 90 -5.00 -14.81 20.98
CA ARG A 90 -5.91 -13.64 20.95
C ARG A 90 -5.60 -12.66 22.07
N TYR A 91 -4.40 -12.09 22.03
CA TYR A 91 -3.84 -11.30 23.11
C TYR A 91 -4.69 -10.08 23.48
N GLU A 92 -5.25 -9.36 22.51
CA GLU A 92 -6.09 -8.19 22.79
C GLU A 92 -7.45 -8.56 23.39
N GLU A 93 -8.04 -9.70 23.02
CA GLU A 93 -9.31 -10.19 23.60
C GLU A 93 -9.11 -10.69 25.02
N LEU A 94 -8.04 -11.46 25.28
CA LEU A 94 -7.69 -11.85 26.66
C LEU A 94 -7.38 -10.63 27.52
N LYS A 95 -6.78 -9.60 26.92
CA LYS A 95 -6.47 -8.34 27.61
C LYS A 95 -7.72 -7.53 27.89
N SER A 96 -8.69 -7.45 26.97
CA SER A 96 -9.97 -6.80 27.23
C SER A 96 -10.73 -7.54 28.33
N LEU A 97 -10.74 -8.87 28.31
CA LEU A 97 -11.34 -9.69 29.37
C LEU A 97 -10.77 -9.36 30.76
N LEU A 98 -9.46 -9.15 30.88
CA LEU A 98 -8.83 -8.72 32.13
C LEU A 98 -9.21 -7.29 32.55
N TYR A 99 -9.44 -6.38 31.60
CA TYR A 99 -9.89 -5.02 31.93
C TYR A 99 -11.36 -4.99 32.34
N ASP A 100 -12.21 -5.73 31.64
CA ASP A 100 -13.63 -5.88 31.96
C ASP A 100 -13.78 -6.49 33.36
N MET A 101 -12.97 -7.51 33.69
CA MET A 101 -12.87 -8.07 35.04
C MET A 101 -12.60 -7.00 36.11
N MET A 102 -11.71 -6.03 35.85
CA MET A 102 -11.40 -4.95 36.80
C MET A 102 -12.47 -3.87 36.86
N LEU A 103 -13.10 -3.55 35.73
CA LEU A 103 -14.13 -2.51 35.63
C LEU A 103 -15.44 -2.94 36.28
N GLU A 104 -15.81 -4.21 36.12
CA GLU A 104 -17.04 -4.80 36.67
C GLU A 104 -16.86 -5.31 38.11
N ALA A 105 -15.67 -5.13 38.70
CA ALA A 105 -15.39 -5.56 40.06
C ALA A 105 -16.28 -4.80 41.07
N PRO A 106 -16.96 -5.51 42.00
CA PRO A 106 -17.74 -4.88 43.06
C PRO A 106 -16.88 -3.88 43.85
N GLY A 107 -17.29 -2.60 43.87
CA GLY A 107 -16.59 -1.51 44.57
C GLY A 107 -15.67 -0.64 43.73
N ALA A 108 -15.59 -0.89 42.42
CA ALA A 108 -14.91 0.01 41.49
C ALA A 108 -15.75 1.28 41.24
N GLY A 109 -15.73 2.23 42.18
CA GLY A 109 -16.23 3.60 41.96
C GLY A 109 -17.38 4.08 42.86
N SER A 110 -17.97 3.23 43.70
CA SER A 110 -18.90 3.63 44.76
C SER A 110 -18.17 3.56 46.11
N GLY A 111 -18.13 4.65 46.87
CA GLY A 111 -17.53 4.71 48.21
C GLY A 111 -18.31 3.92 49.28
N GLU A 112 -18.94 2.81 48.91
CA GLU A 112 -19.69 1.92 49.80
C GLU A 112 -18.76 0.84 50.38
N ILE A 113 -18.96 0.52 51.66
CA ILE A 113 -18.25 -0.54 52.37
C ILE A 113 -18.79 -1.87 51.85
N ILE A 114 -18.06 -2.51 50.94
CA ILE A 114 -18.44 -3.80 50.35
C ILE A 114 -17.80 -4.94 51.13
N ASP A 115 -18.56 -6.01 51.31
CA ASP A 115 -18.11 -7.25 51.92
C ASP A 115 -16.92 -7.85 51.16
N SER A 116 -15.79 -8.05 51.85
CA SER A 116 -14.56 -8.59 51.27
C SER A 116 -14.76 -9.97 50.63
N ASP A 117 -15.72 -10.75 51.14
CA ASP A 117 -16.04 -12.08 50.64
C ASP A 117 -16.69 -12.05 49.25
N GLU A 118 -17.55 -11.07 48.96
CA GLU A 118 -18.24 -10.97 47.68
C GLU A 118 -17.28 -10.59 46.55
N ARG A 119 -16.36 -9.65 46.83
CA ARG A 119 -15.29 -9.26 45.91
C ARG A 119 -14.34 -10.43 45.63
N GLN A 120 -14.01 -11.23 46.64
CA GLN A 120 -13.14 -12.39 46.48
C GLN A 120 -13.79 -13.52 45.68
N ARG A 121 -15.11 -13.76 45.86
CA ARG A 121 -15.87 -14.71 45.03
C ARG A 121 -15.93 -14.28 43.57
N TYR A 122 -16.13 -12.99 43.31
CA TYR A 122 -16.14 -12.44 41.95
C TYR A 122 -14.81 -12.69 41.23
N PHE A 123 -13.67 -12.35 41.85
CA PHE A 123 -12.36 -12.62 41.26
C PHE A 123 -12.09 -14.11 41.06
N ALA A 124 -12.54 -14.97 41.97
CA ALA A 124 -12.40 -16.42 41.81
C ALA A 124 -13.17 -16.96 40.58
N GLN A 125 -14.39 -16.48 40.34
CA GLN A 125 -15.18 -16.86 39.15
C GLN A 125 -14.56 -16.31 37.86
N MET A 126 -14.06 -15.08 37.88
CA MET A 126 -13.45 -14.46 36.71
C MET A 126 -12.07 -15.04 36.38
N ASP A 127 -11.28 -15.44 37.38
CA ASP A 127 -10.05 -16.23 37.21
C ASP A 127 -10.38 -17.52 36.43
N GLU A 128 -11.42 -18.26 36.84
CA GLU A 128 -11.82 -19.51 36.19
C GLU A 128 -12.18 -19.29 34.71
N LYS A 129 -12.95 -18.24 34.42
CA LYS A 129 -13.28 -17.83 33.04
C LYS A 129 -12.03 -17.46 32.24
N PHE A 130 -11.11 -16.69 32.81
CA PHE A 130 -9.87 -16.28 32.15
C PHE A 130 -8.97 -17.48 31.83
N PHE A 131 -8.79 -18.41 32.78
CA PHE A 131 -7.98 -19.61 32.56
C PHE A 131 -8.64 -20.60 31.60
N ALA A 132 -9.98 -20.66 31.55
CA ALA A 132 -10.69 -21.44 30.53
C ALA A 132 -10.41 -20.92 29.11
N GLU A 133 -10.45 -19.59 28.91
CA GLU A 133 -10.07 -18.97 27.62
C GLU A 133 -8.58 -19.22 27.29
N CYS A 134 -7.69 -19.16 28.29
CA CYS A 134 -6.27 -19.47 28.10
C CYS A 134 -6.05 -20.93 27.68
N GLU A 135 -6.81 -21.86 28.23
CA GLU A 135 -6.74 -23.29 27.88
C GLU A 135 -7.22 -23.53 26.43
N GLN A 136 -8.28 -22.86 26.00
CA GLN A 136 -8.75 -22.91 24.61
C GLN A 136 -7.68 -22.38 23.64
N GLU A 137 -7.08 -21.24 23.95
CA GLU A 137 -6.00 -20.67 23.16
C GLU A 137 -4.77 -21.58 23.11
N LEU A 138 -4.40 -22.19 24.25
CA LEU A 138 -3.27 -23.11 24.34
C LEU A 138 -3.51 -24.38 23.51
N THR A 139 -4.72 -24.93 23.55
CA THR A 139 -5.13 -26.09 22.76
C THR A 139 -5.03 -25.79 21.26
N LYS A 140 -5.58 -24.65 20.82
CA LYS A 140 -5.49 -24.17 19.44
C LYS A 140 -4.03 -24.07 18.98
N ILE A 141 -3.18 -23.43 19.78
CA ILE A 141 -1.77 -23.21 19.44
C ILE A 141 -1.00 -24.54 19.36
N ASN A 142 -1.25 -25.47 20.28
CA ASN A 142 -0.63 -26.79 20.26
C ASN A 142 -1.02 -27.59 19.03
N LEU A 143 -2.32 -27.67 18.72
CA LEU A 143 -2.81 -28.41 17.55
C LEU A 143 -2.18 -27.89 16.25
N PHE A 144 -2.19 -26.57 16.07
CA PHE A 144 -1.60 -25.94 14.89
C PHE A 144 -0.09 -26.16 14.81
N PHE A 145 0.64 -25.99 15.92
CA PHE A 145 2.09 -26.19 15.95
C PHE A 145 2.47 -27.63 15.65
N THR A 146 1.85 -28.61 16.28
CA THR A 146 2.12 -30.04 16.05
C THR A 146 1.83 -30.44 14.61
N GLN A 147 0.72 -29.94 14.03
CA GLN A 147 0.42 -30.15 12.61
C GLN A 147 1.53 -29.59 11.70
N LYS A 148 2.02 -28.38 11.99
CA LYS A 148 3.07 -27.74 11.18
C LYS A 148 4.43 -28.43 11.30
N ILE A 149 4.77 -28.97 12.46
CA ILE A 149 5.98 -29.79 12.63
C ILE A 149 5.88 -31.08 11.81
N ALA A 150 4.74 -31.79 11.86
CA ALA A 150 4.53 -33.00 11.07
C ALA A 150 4.60 -32.73 9.55
N GLU A 151 3.98 -31.63 9.09
CA GLU A 151 4.08 -31.18 7.70
C GLU A 151 5.54 -30.88 7.31
N ALA A 152 6.29 -30.23 8.21
CA ALA A 152 7.69 -29.90 7.97
C ALA A 152 8.59 -31.13 7.90
N GLN A 153 8.40 -32.12 8.78
CA GLN A 153 9.12 -33.40 8.72
C GLN A 153 8.82 -34.15 7.42
N GLY A 154 7.54 -34.20 7.02
CA GLY A 154 7.12 -34.84 5.76
C GLY A 154 7.81 -34.20 4.55
N LYS A 155 7.75 -32.86 4.45
CA LYS A 155 8.42 -32.10 3.38
C LYS A 155 9.94 -32.26 3.40
N TYR A 156 10.56 -32.28 4.58
CA TYR A 156 12.00 -32.52 4.69
C TYR A 156 12.38 -33.88 4.09
N ASN A 157 11.66 -34.95 4.43
CA ASN A 157 11.92 -36.29 3.94
C ASN A 157 11.72 -36.39 2.41
N GLU A 158 10.67 -35.76 1.89
CA GLU A 158 10.40 -35.67 0.45
C GLU A 158 11.57 -34.98 -0.29
N LEU A 159 11.98 -33.80 0.16
CA LEU A 159 13.07 -33.05 -0.45
C LEU A 159 14.41 -33.78 -0.35
N MET A 160 14.65 -34.48 0.75
CA MET A 160 15.84 -35.32 0.91
C MET A 160 15.84 -36.50 -0.07
N HIS A 161 14.69 -37.13 -0.29
CA HIS A 161 14.56 -38.20 -1.27
C HIS A 161 14.78 -37.69 -2.70
N GLU A 162 14.22 -36.53 -3.07
CA GLU A 162 14.47 -35.91 -4.38
C GLU A 162 15.94 -35.56 -4.59
N LEU A 163 16.60 -35.02 -3.56
CA LEU A 163 18.02 -34.69 -3.60
C LEU A 163 18.87 -35.95 -3.78
N GLU A 164 18.58 -37.01 -3.05
CA GLU A 164 19.32 -38.27 -3.14
C GLU A 164 19.14 -38.93 -4.51
N ALA A 165 17.91 -38.94 -5.04
CA ALA A 165 17.63 -39.40 -6.40
C ALA A 165 18.42 -38.58 -7.45
N PHE A 166 18.51 -37.26 -7.27
CA PHE A 166 19.33 -36.39 -8.11
C PHE A 166 20.83 -36.71 -8.03
N LYS A 167 21.36 -36.96 -6.82
CA LYS A 167 22.76 -37.38 -6.62
C LYS A 167 23.07 -38.71 -7.30
N GLN A 168 22.20 -39.71 -7.12
CA GLN A 168 22.37 -41.03 -7.75
C GLN A 168 22.34 -40.95 -9.28
N LEU A 169 21.48 -40.09 -9.83
CA LEU A 169 21.43 -39.83 -11.27
C LEU A 169 22.73 -39.19 -11.81
N ILE A 170 23.37 -38.32 -11.02
CA ILE A 170 24.69 -37.76 -11.37
C ILE A 170 25.79 -38.81 -11.24
N ALA A 171 25.80 -39.59 -10.16
CA ALA A 171 26.85 -40.57 -9.87
C ALA A 171 26.85 -41.73 -10.89
N SER A 172 25.69 -42.35 -11.14
CA SER A 172 25.53 -43.46 -12.10
C SER A 172 26.01 -43.09 -13.52
N LYS A 173 25.70 -41.87 -13.97
CA LYS A 173 26.06 -41.38 -15.30
C LYS A 173 27.52 -40.92 -15.41
N THR A 174 28.15 -40.48 -14.32
CA THR A 174 29.59 -40.18 -14.27
C THR A 174 30.42 -41.46 -14.49
N THR A 175 29.97 -42.58 -13.92
CA THR A 175 30.61 -43.89 -14.09
C THR A 175 30.44 -44.44 -15.52
N GLN A 176 29.22 -44.38 -16.09
CA GLN A 176 28.99 -44.78 -17.49
C GLN A 176 29.74 -43.89 -18.50
N GLY A 177 29.88 -42.59 -18.22
CA GLY A 177 30.59 -41.65 -19.07
C GLY A 177 32.09 -41.94 -19.21
N ARG A 178 32.74 -42.44 -18.15
CA ARG A 178 34.17 -42.82 -18.13
C ARG A 178 34.45 -44.10 -18.91
N VAL A 179 33.58 -45.12 -18.79
CA VAL A 179 33.73 -46.40 -19.51
C VAL A 179 33.48 -46.22 -21.02
N ALA A 180 32.48 -45.42 -21.39
CA ALA A 180 32.15 -45.18 -22.81
C ALA A 180 33.09 -44.17 -23.53
N ALA A 181 33.98 -43.47 -22.82
CA ALA A 181 34.92 -42.51 -23.42
C ALA A 181 36.11 -43.20 -24.13
N ALA A 182 36.40 -44.45 -23.77
CA ALA A 182 37.51 -45.21 -24.35
C ALA A 182 37.20 -45.82 -25.74
N ALA A 183 35.93 -45.83 -26.19
CA ALA A 183 35.49 -46.67 -27.30
C ALA A 183 34.65 -45.94 -28.40
N THR A 184 34.95 -44.69 -28.77
CA THR A 184 34.09 -43.97 -29.75
C THR A 184 34.79 -43.18 -30.87
N ASN A 185 34.30 -43.42 -32.11
CA ASN A 185 34.65 -42.75 -33.37
C ASN A 185 34.10 -41.31 -33.48
N ALA A 186 34.68 -40.51 -34.38
CA ALA A 186 34.45 -39.06 -34.51
C ALA A 186 32.99 -38.62 -34.72
N VAL A 187 32.19 -39.36 -35.49
CA VAL A 187 30.76 -39.04 -35.75
C VAL A 187 29.91 -39.17 -34.48
N ASN A 188 30.21 -40.17 -33.64
CA ASN A 188 29.53 -40.35 -32.36
C ASN A 188 29.93 -39.30 -31.32
N ARG A 189 31.04 -38.56 -31.52
CA ARG A 189 31.45 -37.47 -30.62
C ARG A 189 30.58 -36.22 -30.77
N LEU A 190 30.15 -35.87 -32.00
CA LEU A 190 29.33 -34.69 -32.25
C LEU A 190 27.90 -34.86 -31.71
N ARG A 191 27.23 -35.98 -32.02
CA ARG A 191 25.90 -36.30 -31.50
C ARG A 191 25.88 -36.47 -29.98
N ARG A 192 26.98 -36.96 -29.39
CA ARG A 192 27.17 -37.02 -27.92
C ARG A 192 27.44 -35.66 -27.31
N SER A 193 28.11 -34.74 -28.00
CA SER A 193 28.34 -33.36 -27.53
C SER A 193 27.02 -32.58 -27.36
N GLU A 194 26.09 -32.76 -28.30
CA GLU A 194 24.77 -32.14 -28.27
C GLU A 194 23.89 -32.74 -27.15
N SER A 195 23.80 -34.06 -27.07
CA SER A 195 23.11 -34.76 -25.97
C SER A 195 23.69 -34.45 -24.59
N MET A 196 25.02 -34.31 -24.47
CA MET A 196 25.69 -33.89 -23.23
C MET A 196 25.38 -32.45 -22.84
N ARG A 197 25.19 -31.55 -23.82
CA ARG A 197 24.74 -30.17 -23.57
C ARG A 197 23.30 -30.13 -23.05
N ASP A 198 22.40 -30.88 -23.67
CA ASP A 198 20.99 -30.95 -23.25
C ASP A 198 20.85 -31.55 -21.85
N MET A 199 21.59 -32.62 -21.57
CA MET A 199 21.62 -33.20 -20.23
C MET A 199 22.22 -32.27 -19.18
N ARG A 200 23.31 -31.54 -19.49
CA ARG A 200 23.86 -30.53 -18.58
C ARG A 200 22.85 -29.42 -18.28
N LYS A 201 22.06 -29.02 -19.28
CA LYS A 201 21.00 -28.03 -19.15
C LYS A 201 19.86 -28.55 -18.26
N GLU A 202 19.46 -29.80 -18.45
CA GLU A 202 18.46 -30.47 -17.62
C GLU A 202 18.92 -30.61 -16.16
N HIS A 203 20.13 -31.11 -15.92
CA HIS A 203 20.70 -31.23 -14.58
C HIS A 203 20.81 -29.86 -13.87
N THR A 204 21.16 -28.81 -14.63
CA THR A 204 21.22 -27.44 -14.10
C THR A 204 19.83 -26.94 -13.69
N LYS A 205 18.79 -27.25 -14.49
CA LYS A 205 17.41 -26.91 -14.20
C LYS A 205 16.89 -27.64 -12.95
N THR A 206 17.10 -28.95 -12.85
CA THR A 206 16.70 -29.74 -11.68
C THR A 206 17.43 -29.27 -10.41
N ARG A 207 18.74 -28.98 -10.51
CA ARG A 207 19.51 -28.40 -9.39
C ARG A 207 18.96 -27.06 -8.95
N GLN A 208 18.50 -26.21 -9.88
CA GLN A 208 17.87 -24.93 -9.55
C GLN A 208 16.51 -25.11 -8.89
N GLN A 209 15.70 -26.08 -9.32
CA GLN A 209 14.41 -26.42 -8.71
C GLN A 209 14.58 -26.90 -7.26
N LEU A 210 15.52 -27.81 -7.00
CA LEU A 210 15.86 -28.25 -5.64
C LEU A 210 16.33 -27.08 -4.77
N LYS A 211 17.22 -26.23 -5.29
CA LYS A 211 17.66 -25.00 -4.60
C LYS A 211 16.49 -24.08 -4.23
N PHE A 212 15.49 -23.98 -5.09
CA PHE A 212 14.28 -23.20 -4.83
C PHE A 212 13.42 -23.85 -3.74
N ALA A 213 13.11 -25.14 -3.88
CA ALA A 213 12.28 -25.89 -2.94
C ALA A 213 12.86 -25.90 -1.51
N PHE A 214 14.18 -26.10 -1.35
CA PHE A 214 14.83 -25.99 -0.04
C PHE A 214 14.83 -24.57 0.54
N SER A 215 14.81 -23.53 -0.31
CA SER A 215 14.71 -22.15 0.16
C SER A 215 13.31 -21.86 0.71
N GLU A 216 12.26 -22.30 0.02
CA GLU A 216 10.86 -22.18 0.49
C GLU A 216 10.62 -23.00 1.76
N PHE A 217 11.16 -24.22 1.81
CA PHE A 217 11.10 -25.06 2.99
C PHE A 217 11.79 -24.39 4.20
N TYR A 218 13.01 -23.89 4.02
CA TYR A 218 13.72 -23.17 5.08
C TYR A 218 12.96 -21.94 5.57
N LEU A 219 12.37 -21.15 4.65
CA LEU A 219 11.50 -20.05 5.04
C LEU A 219 10.36 -20.56 5.92
N SER A 220 9.65 -21.61 5.51
CA SER A 220 8.54 -22.18 6.28
C SER A 220 8.94 -22.57 7.71
N LEU A 221 10.13 -23.15 7.91
CA LEU A 221 10.65 -23.50 9.23
C LEU A 221 10.89 -22.27 10.11
N VAL A 222 11.48 -21.21 9.56
CA VAL A 222 11.71 -19.94 10.27
C VAL A 222 10.38 -19.32 10.73
N LEU A 223 9.31 -19.46 9.93
CA LEU A 223 7.99 -18.98 10.32
C LEU A 223 7.43 -19.75 11.51
N VAL A 224 7.53 -21.08 11.50
CA VAL A 224 7.07 -21.93 12.61
C VAL A 224 7.85 -21.61 13.87
N GLN A 225 9.17 -21.37 13.77
CA GLN A 225 9.99 -20.91 14.89
C GLN A 225 9.52 -19.55 15.43
N ASN A 226 9.24 -18.58 14.56
CA ASN A 226 8.69 -17.29 14.98
C ASN A 226 7.31 -17.44 15.64
N TYR A 227 6.46 -18.33 15.13
CA TYR A 227 5.15 -18.65 15.71
C TYR A 227 5.28 -19.19 17.13
N GLN A 228 6.17 -20.16 17.35
CA GLN A 228 6.48 -20.71 18.66
C GLN A 228 6.90 -19.61 19.65
N GLN A 229 7.87 -18.77 19.25
CA GLN A 229 8.43 -17.71 20.10
C GLN A 229 7.42 -16.61 20.44
N LEU A 230 6.64 -16.15 19.46
CA LEU A 230 5.65 -15.09 19.65
C LEU A 230 4.50 -15.54 20.55
N ASN A 231 3.99 -16.76 20.38
CA ASN A 231 2.93 -17.30 21.23
C ASN A 231 3.41 -17.57 22.66
N GLY A 232 4.61 -18.15 22.84
CA GLY A 232 5.20 -18.33 24.16
C GLY A 232 5.39 -17.00 24.89
N THR A 233 5.83 -15.97 24.16
CA THR A 233 5.92 -14.61 24.69
C THR A 233 4.55 -14.02 25.03
N GLY A 234 3.54 -14.24 24.18
CA GLY A 234 2.17 -13.76 24.40
C GLY A 234 1.56 -14.34 25.67
N PHE A 235 1.66 -15.66 25.89
CA PHE A 235 1.22 -16.30 27.13
C PHE A 235 1.96 -15.77 28.35
N ARG A 236 3.30 -15.68 28.29
CA ARG A 236 4.11 -15.14 29.39
C ARG A 236 3.62 -13.74 29.81
N LYS A 237 3.24 -12.90 28.85
CA LYS A 237 2.79 -11.54 29.11
C LYS A 237 1.36 -11.43 29.62
N ILE A 238 0.43 -12.18 29.03
CA ILE A 238 -0.97 -12.07 29.44
C ILE A 238 -1.17 -12.63 30.84
N LEU A 239 -0.47 -13.72 31.18
CA LEU A 239 -0.47 -14.33 32.51
C LEU A 239 0.21 -13.40 33.54
N LYS A 240 1.35 -12.79 33.19
CA LYS A 240 1.98 -11.75 34.04
C LYS A 240 1.09 -10.53 34.23
N LYS A 241 0.28 -10.16 33.22
CA LYS A 241 -0.67 -9.05 33.30
C LYS A 241 -1.83 -9.38 34.23
N HIS A 242 -2.35 -10.60 34.16
CA HIS A 242 -3.33 -11.12 35.11
C HIS A 242 -2.81 -10.99 36.55
N ASP A 243 -1.63 -11.54 36.83
CA ASP A 243 -1.02 -11.53 38.18
C ASP A 243 -0.88 -10.11 38.74
N LYS A 244 -0.47 -9.16 37.89
CA LYS A 244 -0.33 -7.77 38.31
C LYS A 244 -1.68 -7.07 38.56
N LEU A 245 -2.70 -7.34 37.75
CA LEU A 245 -4.01 -6.69 37.89
C LEU A 245 -4.79 -7.22 39.09
N VAL A 246 -4.75 -8.54 39.31
CA VAL A 246 -5.48 -9.20 40.39
C VAL A 246 -4.67 -9.18 41.70
N GLY A 247 -3.34 -9.08 41.62
CA GLY A 247 -2.46 -9.10 42.79
C GLY A 247 -2.20 -10.51 43.35
N ASN A 248 -2.16 -11.52 42.48
CA ASN A 248 -1.92 -12.93 42.84
C ASN A 248 -0.82 -13.56 41.96
N GLU A 249 -0.43 -14.81 42.24
CA GLU A 249 0.60 -15.55 41.47
C GLU A 249 0.02 -16.69 40.62
N ARG A 250 -1.30 -16.76 40.47
CA ARG A 250 -1.98 -17.89 39.80
C ARG A 250 -1.63 -18.00 38.32
N GLY A 251 -1.40 -16.89 37.64
CA GLY A 251 -0.99 -16.87 36.24
C GLY A 251 0.43 -17.41 36.03
N LEU A 252 1.36 -17.11 36.95
CA LEU A 252 2.69 -17.72 36.97
C LEU A 252 2.60 -19.25 37.14
N ASP A 253 1.84 -19.70 38.13
CA ASP A 253 1.62 -21.14 38.37
C ASP A 253 1.03 -21.83 37.15
N TRP A 254 0.01 -21.22 36.53
CA TRP A 254 -0.61 -21.74 35.32
C TRP A 254 0.38 -21.79 34.15
N ARG A 255 1.24 -20.77 34.00
CA ARG A 255 2.29 -20.75 32.95
C ARG A 255 3.25 -21.93 33.09
N VAL A 256 3.76 -22.15 34.30
CA VAL A 256 4.73 -23.21 34.59
C VAL A 256 4.05 -24.59 34.47
N ALA A 257 2.81 -24.72 34.93
CA ALA A 257 2.08 -25.97 34.91
C ALA A 257 1.59 -26.38 33.50
N ARG A 258 1.16 -25.42 32.67
CA ARG A 258 0.52 -25.69 31.38
C ARG A 258 1.36 -25.27 30.19
N VAL A 259 1.80 -24.01 30.13
CA VAL A 259 2.49 -23.46 28.94
C VAL A 259 3.90 -24.02 28.79
N GLU A 260 4.72 -23.96 29.83
CA GLU A 260 6.12 -24.41 29.77
C GLU A 260 6.27 -25.93 29.62
N LYS A 261 5.20 -26.69 29.94
CA LYS A 261 5.12 -28.14 29.73
C LYS A 261 4.41 -28.54 28.44
N SER A 262 3.93 -27.58 27.66
CA SER A 262 3.17 -27.85 26.44
C SER A 262 4.07 -28.34 25.29
N PRO A 263 3.52 -29.13 24.35
CA PRO A 263 4.24 -29.56 23.16
C PRO A 263 4.86 -28.41 22.35
N PHE A 264 4.12 -27.30 22.18
CA PHE A 264 4.64 -26.18 21.40
C PHE A 264 5.84 -25.51 22.08
N PHE A 265 5.96 -25.52 23.41
CA PHE A 265 7.05 -24.85 24.11
C PHE A 265 8.32 -25.73 24.23
N LEU A 266 8.15 -27.03 24.48
CA LEU A 266 9.27 -27.96 24.72
C LEU A 266 9.90 -28.50 23.44
N ASN A 267 9.17 -28.53 22.33
CA ASN A 267 9.66 -29.14 21.09
C ASN A 267 10.84 -28.33 20.50
N ARG A 268 12.00 -29.00 20.37
CA ARG A 268 13.25 -28.48 19.77
C ARG A 268 13.51 -28.97 18.35
N GLU A 269 12.61 -29.76 17.79
CA GLU A 269 12.73 -30.34 16.46
C GLU A 269 12.82 -29.29 15.36
N ILE A 270 12.10 -28.17 15.52
CA ILE A 270 12.18 -27.07 14.57
C ILE A 270 13.60 -26.51 14.44
N GLU A 271 14.34 -26.39 15.56
CA GLU A 271 15.72 -25.93 15.55
C GLU A 271 16.65 -26.95 14.86
N SER A 272 16.40 -28.24 15.09
CA SER A 272 17.14 -29.32 14.42
C SER A 272 16.90 -29.32 12.91
N LEU A 273 15.65 -29.23 12.46
CA LEU A 273 15.28 -29.18 11.03
C LEU A 273 15.90 -27.97 10.33
N ILE A 274 15.90 -26.80 10.97
CA ILE A 274 16.55 -25.59 10.45
C ILE A 274 18.04 -25.85 10.23
N ASN A 275 18.74 -26.33 11.26
CA ASN A 275 20.18 -26.59 11.18
C ASN A 275 20.53 -27.66 10.12
N ASN A 276 19.76 -28.75 10.07
CA ASN A 276 19.97 -29.82 9.09
C ASN A 276 19.78 -29.31 7.66
N THR A 277 18.76 -28.48 7.43
CA THR A 277 18.49 -27.85 6.14
C THR A 277 19.61 -26.89 5.73
N GLU A 278 20.11 -26.07 6.66
CA GLU A 278 21.26 -25.19 6.41
C GLU A 278 22.49 -25.97 5.99
N THR A 279 22.87 -26.97 6.79
CA THR A 279 24.04 -27.81 6.54
C THR A 279 23.94 -28.51 5.19
N MET A 280 22.77 -29.07 4.87
CA MET A 280 22.56 -29.76 3.60
C MET A 280 22.65 -28.78 2.42
N VAL A 281 21.98 -27.63 2.43
CA VAL A 281 22.07 -26.67 1.32
C VAL A 281 23.48 -26.13 1.13
N ILE A 282 24.19 -25.85 2.23
CA ILE A 282 25.57 -25.35 2.18
C ILE A 282 26.49 -26.41 1.56
N ASN A 283 26.43 -27.65 2.04
CA ASN A 283 27.39 -28.67 1.65
C ASN A 283 27.05 -29.30 0.29
N GLU A 284 25.78 -29.56 0.01
CA GLU A 284 25.36 -30.38 -1.13
C GLU A 284 24.90 -29.57 -2.34
N LEU A 285 24.38 -28.35 -2.13
CA LEU A 285 23.84 -27.52 -3.21
C LEU A 285 24.72 -26.32 -3.55
N GLU A 286 25.49 -25.81 -2.60
CA GLU A 286 26.39 -24.65 -2.76
C GLU A 286 27.87 -25.03 -2.62
N ASP A 287 28.20 -26.31 -2.75
CA ASP A 287 29.58 -26.82 -2.85
C ASP A 287 30.46 -26.37 -1.65
N GLY A 288 29.88 -26.29 -0.45
CA GLY A 288 30.54 -25.87 0.79
C GLY A 288 30.61 -24.34 1.00
N ASN A 289 30.09 -23.53 0.08
CA ASN A 289 30.10 -22.08 0.22
C ASN A 289 29.00 -21.59 1.16
N ARG A 290 29.35 -21.45 2.45
CA ARG A 290 28.43 -20.97 3.49
C ARG A 290 27.82 -19.60 3.20
N GLN A 291 28.56 -18.68 2.61
CA GLN A 291 28.03 -17.35 2.28
C GLN A 291 26.97 -17.44 1.19
N ALA A 292 27.21 -18.23 0.13
CA ALA A 292 26.24 -18.44 -0.94
C ALA A 292 25.00 -19.19 -0.44
N GLY A 293 25.18 -20.25 0.37
CA GLY A 293 24.09 -21.02 0.99
C GLY A 293 23.22 -20.18 1.90
N MET A 294 23.82 -19.46 2.85
CA MET A 294 23.06 -18.60 3.75
C MET A 294 22.44 -17.39 3.04
N LYS A 295 23.07 -16.83 2.00
CA LYS A 295 22.48 -15.76 1.19
C LYS A 295 21.27 -16.27 0.38
N ARG A 296 21.25 -17.54 0.01
CA ARG A 296 20.13 -18.17 -0.70
C ARG A 296 18.97 -18.53 0.23
N LEU A 297 19.29 -19.13 1.38
CA LEU A 297 18.31 -19.56 2.38
C LEU A 297 17.66 -18.38 3.09
N LYS A 298 18.46 -17.35 3.40
CA LYS A 298 17.92 -16.10 3.94
C LYS A 298 17.18 -15.38 2.84
N VAL A 299 15.87 -15.29 2.98
CA VAL A 299 15.09 -14.31 2.24
C VAL A 299 15.65 -12.93 2.62
N PRO A 300 16.14 -12.14 1.65
CA PRO A 300 16.44 -10.73 1.90
C PRO A 300 15.21 -10.12 2.56
N PRO A 301 15.35 -9.25 3.58
CA PRO A 301 14.17 -8.60 4.14
C PRO A 301 13.39 -7.96 2.99
N LEU A 302 12.15 -8.42 2.75
CA LEU A 302 11.29 -7.93 1.65
C LEU A 302 10.97 -6.44 1.78
N SER A 303 11.30 -5.82 2.91
CA SER A 303 11.60 -4.39 2.97
C SER A 303 12.94 -4.14 2.26
N GLU A 304 12.90 -4.16 0.92
CA GLU A 304 14.01 -3.80 0.06
C GLU A 304 14.69 -2.52 0.56
N LYS A 305 16.02 -2.57 0.69
CA LYS A 305 16.79 -1.36 0.98
C LYS A 305 16.63 -0.43 -0.21
N GLN A 306 15.87 0.65 -0.02
CA GLN A 306 15.68 1.69 -1.02
C GLN A 306 17.05 2.22 -1.46
N HIS A 307 17.35 2.10 -2.75
CA HIS A 307 18.56 2.69 -3.32
C HIS A 307 18.35 4.19 -3.48
N SER A 308 19.16 5.00 -2.80
CA SER A 308 19.06 6.46 -2.81
C SER A 308 19.08 7.06 -4.22
N SER A 309 19.82 6.44 -5.15
CA SER A 309 19.87 6.86 -6.56
C SER A 309 18.54 6.70 -7.29
N THR A 310 17.77 5.64 -6.98
CA THR A 310 16.45 5.40 -7.59
C THR A 310 15.44 6.43 -7.08
N THR A 311 15.47 6.73 -5.78
CA THR A 311 14.62 7.78 -5.20
C THR A 311 14.96 9.17 -5.76
N PHE A 312 16.25 9.49 -5.89
CA PHE A 312 16.69 10.75 -6.50
C PHE A 312 16.25 10.86 -7.97
N ALA A 313 16.48 9.82 -8.79
CA ALA A 313 16.09 9.81 -10.20
C ALA A 313 14.57 9.92 -10.37
N LEU A 314 13.78 9.22 -9.55
CA LEU A 314 12.33 9.36 -9.51
C LEU A 314 11.91 10.82 -9.25
N GLY A 315 12.49 11.43 -8.21
CA GLY A 315 12.21 12.83 -7.87
C GLY A 315 12.61 13.81 -8.98
N LEU A 316 13.77 13.58 -9.61
CA LEU A 316 14.25 14.38 -10.74
C LEU A 316 13.31 14.29 -11.94
N TYR A 317 12.97 13.08 -12.41
CA TYR A 317 12.09 12.92 -13.57
C TYR A 317 10.69 13.47 -13.33
N LEU A 318 10.14 13.25 -12.12
CA LEU A 318 8.85 13.81 -11.75
C LEU A 318 8.90 15.35 -11.68
N GLY A 319 9.96 15.92 -11.10
CA GLY A 319 10.16 17.36 -11.03
C GLY A 319 10.28 18.00 -12.42
N CYS A 320 11.09 17.42 -13.31
CA CYS A 320 11.22 17.86 -14.70
C CYS A 320 9.88 17.76 -15.45
N PHE A 321 9.14 16.66 -15.28
CA PHE A 321 7.80 16.51 -15.85
C PHE A 321 6.86 17.62 -15.39
N LEU A 322 6.81 17.95 -14.09
CA LEU A 322 5.94 19.00 -13.56
C LEU A 322 6.28 20.39 -14.15
N VAL A 323 7.56 20.70 -14.30
CA VAL A 323 8.01 21.96 -14.93
C VAL A 323 7.58 22.00 -16.40
N LEU A 324 7.81 20.93 -17.15
CA LEU A 324 7.40 20.84 -18.56
C LEU A 324 5.88 20.88 -18.73
N ALA A 325 5.13 20.22 -17.84
CA ALA A 325 3.67 20.27 -17.83
C ALA A 325 3.16 21.69 -17.56
N ALA A 326 3.79 22.44 -16.65
CA ALA A 326 3.47 23.85 -16.44
C ALA A 326 3.74 24.69 -17.70
N ILE A 327 4.84 24.44 -18.41
CA ILE A 327 5.13 25.08 -19.70
C ILE A 327 4.03 24.76 -20.71
N ILE A 328 3.63 23.49 -20.86
CA ILE A 328 2.54 23.08 -21.77
C ILE A 328 1.25 23.84 -21.43
N VAL A 329 0.86 23.89 -20.16
CA VAL A 329 -0.36 24.60 -19.73
C VAL A 329 -0.28 26.09 -20.07
N VAL A 330 0.85 26.74 -19.82
CA VAL A 330 1.07 28.15 -20.18
C VAL A 330 0.99 28.33 -21.70
N SER A 331 1.62 27.45 -22.48
CA SER A 331 1.59 27.48 -23.96
C SER A 331 0.19 27.29 -24.53
N LEU A 332 -0.69 26.54 -23.85
CA LEU A 332 -2.09 26.33 -24.25
C LEU A 332 -3.00 27.53 -23.89
N ILE A 333 -2.63 28.33 -22.89
CA ILE A 333 -3.42 29.50 -22.46
C ILE A 333 -3.07 30.75 -23.27
N LEU A 334 -1.81 30.88 -23.69
CA LEU A 334 -1.35 31.98 -24.53
C LEU A 334 -1.95 31.88 -25.95
N PRO A 335 -2.19 33.01 -26.64
CA PRO A 335 -2.75 33.01 -27.99
C PRO A 335 -1.97 32.07 -28.91
N SER A 336 -2.67 31.20 -29.63
CA SER A 336 -2.08 30.17 -30.47
C SER A 336 -1.13 30.79 -31.50
N SER A 337 0.18 30.55 -31.36
CA SER A 337 1.18 30.95 -32.36
C SER A 337 0.99 30.27 -33.72
N ARG A 338 0.10 29.27 -33.81
CA ARG A 338 -0.18 28.47 -35.02
C ARG A 338 -1.68 28.43 -35.32
N PRO A 339 -2.23 29.42 -36.05
CA PRO A 339 -3.65 29.44 -36.42
C PRO A 339 -4.03 28.39 -37.48
N LYS A 340 -3.04 27.74 -38.13
CA LYS A 340 -3.21 26.66 -39.11
C LYS A 340 -2.98 25.27 -38.51
N GLU A 341 -3.27 25.07 -37.23
CA GLU A 341 -3.21 23.73 -36.62
C GLU A 341 -4.61 23.10 -36.66
N PRO A 342 -4.75 21.85 -37.15
CA PRO A 342 -6.04 21.18 -37.11
C PRO A 342 -6.45 20.91 -35.66
N LYS A 343 -7.67 21.33 -35.31
CA LYS A 343 -8.22 21.22 -33.97
C LYS A 343 -8.22 19.76 -33.47
N TRP A 344 -7.81 19.53 -32.22
CA TRP A 344 -7.78 18.23 -31.50
C TRP A 344 -6.82 17.14 -31.99
N VAL A 345 -6.26 17.22 -33.21
CA VAL A 345 -5.36 16.19 -33.75
C VAL A 345 -4.17 15.94 -32.82
N GLY A 346 -3.46 16.99 -32.41
CA GLY A 346 -2.33 16.87 -31.48
C GLY A 346 -2.72 16.21 -30.16
N VAL A 347 -3.88 16.56 -29.60
CA VAL A 347 -4.39 15.97 -28.36
C VAL A 347 -4.61 14.46 -28.52
N ARG A 348 -5.26 14.00 -29.60
CA ARG A 348 -5.50 12.57 -29.85
C ARG A 348 -4.20 11.79 -30.04
N LEU A 349 -3.20 12.37 -30.70
CA LEU A 349 -1.89 11.75 -30.92
C LEU A 349 -1.10 11.54 -29.62
N PHE A 350 -1.28 12.40 -28.62
CA PHE A 350 -0.53 12.34 -27.35
C PHE A 350 -1.32 11.76 -26.17
N ARG A 351 -2.66 11.84 -26.18
CA ARG A 351 -3.54 11.46 -25.05
C ARG A 351 -3.38 10.00 -24.65
N GLY A 352 -3.49 9.06 -25.60
CA GLY A 352 -3.39 7.62 -25.31
C GLY A 352 -2.09 7.23 -24.60
N PHE A 353 -0.95 7.80 -25.01
CA PHE A 353 0.34 7.58 -24.34
C PHE A 353 0.34 8.11 -22.90
N PHE A 354 -0.15 9.34 -22.71
CA PHE A 354 -0.17 9.96 -21.39
C PHE A 354 -1.03 9.17 -20.40
N VAL A 355 -2.25 8.80 -20.83
CA VAL A 355 -3.21 7.98 -20.09
C VAL A 355 -2.55 6.65 -19.68
N LEU A 356 -1.84 5.99 -20.60
CA LEU A 356 -1.11 4.76 -20.30
C LEU A 356 0.03 4.97 -19.28
N PHE A 357 0.85 6.02 -19.43
CA PHE A 357 1.96 6.27 -18.51
C PHE A 357 1.47 6.59 -17.09
N VAL A 358 0.40 7.38 -16.97
CA VAL A 358 -0.23 7.69 -15.68
C VAL A 358 -0.80 6.42 -15.03
N ASP A 359 -1.45 5.54 -15.79
CA ASP A 359 -1.92 4.24 -15.28
C ASP A 359 -0.77 3.38 -14.72
N VAL A 360 0.36 3.27 -15.44
CA VAL A 360 1.56 2.57 -14.94
C VAL A 360 2.15 3.26 -13.70
N TRP A 361 2.09 4.58 -13.61
CA TRP A 361 2.55 5.31 -12.42
C TRP A 361 1.68 5.00 -11.20
N LEU A 362 0.35 5.02 -11.37
CA LEU A 362 -0.63 4.66 -10.34
C LEU A 362 -0.51 3.19 -9.93
N MET A 363 -0.13 2.31 -10.84
CA MET A 363 0.23 0.93 -10.51
C MET A 363 1.40 0.85 -9.52
N GLY A 364 2.39 1.73 -9.68
CA GLY A 364 3.49 1.86 -8.72
C GLY A 364 2.99 2.26 -7.33
N LEU A 365 2.01 3.16 -7.24
CA LEU A 365 1.36 3.48 -5.97
C LEU A 365 0.57 2.31 -5.39
N ASN A 366 -0.14 1.54 -6.22
CA ASN A 366 -0.82 0.31 -5.79
C ASN A 366 0.17 -0.68 -5.18
N MET A 367 1.31 -0.92 -5.84
CA MET A 367 2.37 -1.79 -5.33
C MET A 367 2.93 -1.31 -3.99
N TYR A 368 3.11 0.01 -3.83
CA TYR A 368 3.53 0.60 -2.57
C TYR A 368 2.49 0.33 -1.46
N GLY A 369 1.22 0.62 -1.72
CA GLY A 369 0.16 0.45 -0.74
C GLY A 369 -0.13 -1.02 -0.41
N TRP A 370 -0.02 -1.94 -1.37
CA TRP A 370 -0.06 -3.39 -1.13
C TRP A 370 1.09 -3.83 -0.22
N ALA A 371 2.32 -3.40 -0.52
CA ALA A 371 3.49 -3.74 0.29
C ALA A 371 3.38 -3.22 1.73
N GLU A 372 2.87 -2.00 1.91
CA GLU A 372 2.69 -1.40 3.24
C GLU A 372 1.55 -2.06 4.03
N ALA A 373 0.45 -2.41 3.37
CA ALA A 373 -0.66 -3.13 3.99
C ALA A 373 -0.35 -4.61 4.26
N GLY A 374 0.78 -5.13 3.76
CA GLY A 374 1.19 -6.52 3.91
C GLY A 374 0.50 -7.49 2.95
N VAL A 375 -0.06 -7.00 1.84
CA VAL A 375 -0.65 -7.81 0.76
C VAL A 375 0.48 -8.35 -0.12
N ASN A 376 0.61 -9.68 -0.20
CA ASN A 376 1.66 -10.33 -1.00
C ASN A 376 1.34 -10.33 -2.50
N HIS A 377 1.44 -9.17 -3.13
CA HIS A 377 1.21 -9.00 -4.58
C HIS A 377 2.21 -9.79 -5.44
N VAL A 378 3.44 -10.01 -4.99
CA VAL A 378 4.44 -10.79 -5.72
C VAL A 378 3.98 -12.23 -5.93
N LEU A 379 3.49 -12.87 -4.87
CA LEU A 379 2.92 -14.22 -4.95
C LEU A 379 1.61 -14.28 -5.73
N ILE A 380 0.70 -13.31 -5.52
CA ILE A 380 -0.59 -13.26 -6.21
C ILE A 380 -0.41 -13.19 -7.73
N PHE A 381 0.61 -12.45 -8.19
CA PHE A 381 0.96 -12.36 -9.61
C PHE A 381 1.94 -13.46 -10.07
N GLU A 382 2.27 -14.43 -9.20
CA GLU A 382 3.22 -15.51 -9.49
C GLU A 382 4.58 -15.01 -10.01
N ILE A 383 5.03 -13.87 -9.48
CA ILE A 383 6.32 -13.23 -9.83
C ILE A 383 7.42 -13.80 -8.94
N ASP A 384 8.62 -14.01 -9.49
CA ASP A 384 9.77 -14.46 -8.70
C ASP A 384 10.16 -13.39 -7.65
N PRO A 385 10.12 -13.70 -6.33
CA PRO A 385 10.46 -12.77 -5.26
C PRO A 385 11.93 -12.34 -5.26
N ARG A 386 12.80 -12.98 -6.05
CA ARG A 386 14.21 -12.60 -6.20
C ARG A 386 14.45 -11.65 -7.38
N GLN A 387 13.51 -11.59 -8.32
CA GLN A 387 13.62 -10.83 -9.57
C GLN A 387 12.31 -10.11 -9.90
N HIS A 388 11.78 -9.35 -8.95
CA HIS A 388 10.61 -8.51 -9.18
C HIS A 388 11.01 -7.03 -9.30
N LEU A 389 10.16 -6.27 -9.98
CA LEU A 389 10.31 -4.83 -10.04
C LEU A 389 9.81 -4.22 -8.72
N THR A 390 10.53 -3.23 -8.23
CA THR A 390 10.14 -2.48 -7.02
C THR A 390 9.13 -1.40 -7.38
N TYR A 391 8.26 -0.99 -6.45
CA TYR A 391 7.32 0.10 -6.70
C TYR A 391 8.02 1.40 -7.10
N GLN A 392 9.17 1.74 -6.49
CA GLN A 392 9.94 2.93 -6.85
C GLN A 392 10.54 2.83 -8.25
N SER A 393 11.02 1.65 -8.64
CA SER A 393 11.57 1.41 -9.97
C SER A 393 10.49 1.55 -11.04
N LEU A 394 9.28 1.01 -10.79
CA LEU A 394 8.14 1.20 -11.70
C LEU A 394 7.74 2.67 -11.82
N MET A 395 7.61 3.37 -10.69
CA MET A 395 7.31 4.82 -10.70
C MET A 395 8.41 5.63 -11.39
N LYS A 396 9.70 5.27 -11.21
CA LYS A 396 10.83 5.93 -11.88
C LYS A 396 10.72 5.80 -13.39
N ILE A 397 10.44 4.59 -13.88
CA ILE A 397 10.27 4.32 -15.32
C ILE A 397 9.09 5.13 -15.87
N SER A 398 7.94 5.10 -15.20
CA SER A 398 6.78 5.86 -15.67
C SER A 398 7.03 7.37 -15.63
N SER A 399 7.63 7.92 -14.57
CA SER A 399 7.99 9.35 -14.49
C SER A 399 8.95 9.77 -15.61
N LEU A 400 9.90 8.90 -16.01
CA LEU A 400 10.75 9.12 -17.17
C LEU A 400 9.93 9.18 -18.47
N LEU A 401 9.00 8.26 -18.68
CA LEU A 401 8.13 8.25 -19.86
C LEU A 401 7.20 9.48 -19.91
N CYS A 402 6.65 9.91 -18.77
CA CYS A 402 5.89 11.16 -18.66
C CYS A 402 6.74 12.40 -18.97
N MET A 403 8.00 12.44 -18.51
CA MET A 403 8.92 13.52 -18.84
C MET A 403 9.23 13.54 -20.34
N VAL A 404 9.53 12.39 -20.97
CA VAL A 404 9.76 12.29 -22.42
C VAL A 404 8.51 12.69 -23.20
N TRP A 405 7.33 12.27 -22.75
CA TRP A 405 6.05 12.71 -23.32
C TRP A 405 5.92 14.24 -23.29
N ALA A 406 6.19 14.87 -22.14
CA ALA A 406 6.08 16.32 -22.01
C ALA A 406 7.12 17.04 -22.90
N LEU A 407 8.34 16.51 -23.03
CA LEU A 407 9.34 17.03 -23.97
C LEU A 407 8.85 16.94 -25.43
N CYS A 408 8.24 15.83 -25.83
CA CYS A 408 7.68 15.68 -27.17
C CYS A 408 6.50 16.63 -27.42
N VAL A 409 5.64 16.87 -26.44
CA VAL A 409 4.53 17.85 -26.55
C VAL A 409 5.07 19.27 -26.66
N VAL A 410 6.04 19.66 -25.83
CA VAL A 410 6.70 20.97 -25.94
C VAL A 410 7.36 21.11 -27.32
N GLY A 411 8.08 20.07 -27.77
CA GLY A 411 8.67 20.03 -29.10
C GLY A 411 7.63 20.21 -30.21
N TYR A 412 6.49 19.54 -30.11
CA TYR A 412 5.35 19.68 -31.04
C TYR A 412 4.83 21.13 -31.08
N LEU A 413 4.59 21.74 -29.92
CA LEU A 413 4.06 23.11 -29.82
C LEU A 413 5.04 24.15 -30.39
N TYR A 414 6.33 23.99 -30.13
CA TYR A 414 7.39 24.91 -30.57
C TYR A 414 8.09 24.49 -31.87
N ALA A 415 7.57 23.49 -32.58
CA ALA A 415 8.20 22.95 -33.80
C ALA A 415 8.45 24.03 -34.88
N HIS A 416 7.57 25.04 -34.98
CA HIS A 416 7.73 26.17 -35.89
C HIS A 416 8.97 27.03 -35.60
N VAL A 417 9.36 27.16 -34.33
CA VAL A 417 10.55 27.90 -33.91
C VAL A 417 11.81 27.09 -34.22
N ILE A 418 11.72 25.76 -34.09
CA ILE A 418 12.84 24.83 -34.29
C ILE A 418 13.07 24.53 -35.79
N GLY A 419 12.09 24.82 -36.65
CA GLY A 419 12.17 24.54 -38.08
C GLY A 419 11.99 23.06 -38.44
N VAL A 420 11.30 22.29 -37.59
CA VAL A 420 11.05 20.86 -37.76
C VAL A 420 9.55 20.60 -37.90
N SER A 421 9.15 19.54 -38.62
CA SER A 421 7.74 19.17 -38.71
C SER A 421 7.20 18.75 -37.32
N PRO A 422 6.06 19.31 -36.86
CA PRO A 422 5.47 18.95 -35.57
C PRO A 422 5.08 17.48 -35.49
N LEU A 423 4.66 16.86 -36.60
CA LEU A 423 4.21 15.46 -36.62
C LEU A 423 5.34 14.44 -36.41
N ILE A 424 6.59 14.88 -36.38
CA ILE A 424 7.72 14.00 -36.03
C ILE A 424 7.71 13.66 -34.52
N PHE A 425 7.29 14.58 -33.65
CA PHE A 425 7.39 14.38 -32.19
C PHE A 425 6.53 13.22 -31.65
N PRO A 426 5.25 13.04 -32.05
CA PRO A 426 4.49 11.85 -31.66
C PRO A 426 5.09 10.54 -32.21
N LEU A 427 5.69 10.55 -33.41
CA LEU A 427 6.39 9.38 -33.96
C LEU A 427 7.66 9.04 -33.18
N ILE A 428 8.45 10.05 -32.79
CA ILE A 428 9.61 9.86 -31.91
C ILE A 428 9.15 9.19 -30.60
N LEU A 429 8.06 9.68 -29.98
CA LEU A 429 7.54 9.10 -28.76
C LEU A 429 7.12 7.64 -28.95
N MET A 430 6.41 7.32 -30.03
CA MET A 430 6.04 5.94 -30.38
C MET A 430 7.28 5.07 -30.55
N ALA A 431 8.28 5.53 -31.31
CA ALA A 431 9.51 4.81 -31.55
C ALA A 431 10.29 4.56 -30.25
N VAL A 432 10.39 5.55 -29.36
CA VAL A 432 10.99 5.39 -28.03
C VAL A 432 10.25 4.32 -27.22
N CYS A 433 8.92 4.31 -27.23
CA CYS A 433 8.13 3.30 -26.54
C CYS A 433 8.37 1.89 -27.09
N VAL A 434 8.34 1.72 -28.41
CA VAL A 434 8.56 0.42 -29.07
C VAL A 434 9.98 -0.08 -28.82
N VAL A 435 10.99 0.78 -29.01
CA VAL A 435 12.40 0.43 -28.74
C VAL A 435 12.57 0.07 -27.27
N TRP A 436 12.02 0.87 -26.35
CA TRP A 436 12.12 0.56 -24.92
C TRP A 436 11.41 -0.74 -24.56
N PHE A 437 10.23 -1.03 -25.10
CA PHE A 437 9.46 -2.20 -24.71
C PHE A 437 9.98 -3.50 -25.34
N CYS A 438 10.40 -3.45 -26.60
CA CYS A 438 10.83 -4.62 -27.38
C CYS A 438 12.34 -4.90 -27.32
N ASN A 439 13.16 -4.06 -26.66
CA ASN A 439 14.61 -4.22 -26.65
C ASN A 439 15.06 -5.57 -26.03
N PRO A 440 15.69 -6.47 -26.82
CA PRO A 440 16.05 -7.81 -26.38
C PRO A 440 17.42 -7.91 -25.69
N LEU A 441 18.20 -6.82 -25.59
CA LEU A 441 19.60 -6.87 -25.17
C LEU A 441 19.78 -7.36 -23.72
N PRO A 442 20.50 -8.48 -23.48
CA PRO A 442 20.64 -9.09 -22.16
C PRO A 442 21.60 -8.34 -21.21
N LYS A 443 22.56 -7.57 -21.74
CA LYS A 443 23.64 -6.95 -20.96
C LYS A 443 23.23 -5.70 -20.16
N MET A 444 21.97 -5.27 -20.25
CA MET A 444 21.47 -4.08 -19.55
C MET A 444 20.30 -4.41 -18.61
N GLU A 445 20.42 -5.51 -17.86
CA GLU A 445 19.40 -5.93 -16.89
C GLU A 445 19.14 -4.89 -15.81
N ASP A 446 20.18 -4.20 -15.31
CA ASP A 446 20.06 -3.19 -14.26
C ASP A 446 19.37 -1.89 -14.72
N THR A 447 19.43 -1.56 -16.01
CA THR A 447 18.88 -0.29 -16.55
C THR A 447 17.50 -0.46 -17.18
N PHE A 448 17.23 -1.61 -17.82
CA PHE A 448 16.02 -1.81 -18.62
C PHE A 448 15.10 -2.94 -18.14
N HIS A 449 15.43 -3.65 -17.05
CA HIS A 449 14.55 -4.64 -16.43
C HIS A 449 13.92 -5.63 -17.42
N ARG A 450 14.76 -6.35 -18.18
CA ARG A 450 14.35 -7.26 -19.25
C ARG A 450 13.29 -8.28 -18.80
N SER A 451 13.52 -8.98 -17.70
CA SER A 451 12.62 -10.02 -17.20
C SER A 451 11.20 -9.50 -16.99
N SER A 452 11.04 -8.32 -16.38
CA SER A 452 9.74 -7.70 -16.13
C SER A 452 9.02 -7.26 -17.41
N ARG A 453 9.74 -6.71 -18.41
CA ARG A 453 9.14 -6.34 -19.70
C ARG A 453 8.65 -7.55 -20.49
N PHE A 454 9.46 -8.60 -20.56
CA PHE A 454 9.07 -9.84 -21.25
C PHE A 454 7.97 -10.60 -20.51
N TRP A 455 7.92 -10.51 -19.18
CA TRP A 455 6.78 -10.99 -18.38
C TRP A 455 5.50 -10.26 -18.80
N LEU A 456 5.50 -8.93 -18.87
CA LEU A 456 4.34 -8.16 -19.30
C LEU A 456 3.95 -8.47 -20.75
N LEU A 457 4.91 -8.52 -21.68
CA LEU A 457 4.66 -8.90 -23.09
C LEU A 457 4.01 -10.28 -23.21
N ARG A 458 4.48 -11.26 -22.43
CA ARG A 458 3.93 -12.62 -22.42
C ARG A 458 2.49 -12.63 -21.93
N HIS A 459 2.17 -11.92 -20.85
CA HIS A 459 0.80 -11.85 -20.33
C HIS A 459 -0.13 -11.04 -21.24
N CYS A 460 0.35 -9.96 -21.86
CA CYS A 460 -0.38 -9.26 -22.93
C CYS A 460 -0.71 -10.22 -24.08
N PHE A 461 0.26 -11.01 -24.53
CA PHE A 461 0.05 -12.02 -25.57
C PHE A 461 -1.02 -13.03 -25.15
N TYR A 462 -0.93 -13.59 -23.93
CA TYR A 462 -1.92 -14.52 -23.39
C TYR A 462 -3.32 -13.93 -23.25
N CYS A 463 -3.44 -12.62 -23.00
CA CYS A 463 -4.75 -11.96 -23.03
C CYS A 463 -5.37 -12.00 -24.43
N PHE A 464 -4.62 -11.67 -25.47
CA PHE A 464 -5.13 -11.69 -26.85
C PHE A 464 -5.31 -13.10 -27.43
N THR A 465 -4.56 -14.08 -26.92
CA THR A 465 -4.67 -15.50 -27.33
C THR A 465 -5.34 -16.37 -26.26
N ALA A 466 -6.15 -15.77 -25.39
CA ALA A 466 -6.76 -16.43 -24.23
C ALA A 466 -7.42 -17.80 -24.48
N PRO A 467 -8.11 -18.06 -25.61
CA PRO A 467 -8.67 -19.40 -25.88
C PRO A 467 -7.63 -20.53 -25.93
N LEU A 468 -6.37 -20.21 -26.23
CA LEU A 468 -5.30 -21.16 -26.53
C LEU A 468 -4.43 -21.51 -25.31
N HIS A 469 -4.58 -20.80 -24.19
CA HIS A 469 -3.70 -20.92 -23.04
C HIS A 469 -4.49 -20.99 -21.73
N HIS A 470 -3.88 -21.56 -20.70
CA HIS A 470 -4.44 -21.49 -19.35
C HIS A 470 -4.40 -20.04 -18.85
N VAL A 471 -5.52 -19.55 -18.31
CA VAL A 471 -5.68 -18.16 -17.85
C VAL A 471 -5.34 -18.08 -16.37
N SER A 472 -4.21 -17.47 -16.05
CA SER A 472 -3.78 -17.19 -14.67
C SER A 472 -4.52 -16.00 -14.05
N PHE A 473 -4.32 -15.75 -12.75
CA PHE A 473 -4.81 -14.54 -12.11
C PHE A 473 -4.23 -13.27 -12.76
N ALA A 474 -2.94 -13.28 -13.11
CA ALA A 474 -2.27 -12.14 -13.75
C ALA A 474 -2.92 -11.79 -15.10
N ASP A 475 -3.23 -12.79 -15.94
CA ASP A 475 -3.92 -12.58 -17.22
C ASP A 475 -5.34 -12.03 -17.03
N PHE A 476 -6.05 -12.56 -16.03
CA PHE A 476 -7.39 -12.13 -15.68
C PHE A 476 -7.39 -10.66 -15.23
N TRP A 477 -6.46 -10.30 -14.35
CA TRP A 477 -6.32 -8.96 -13.80
C TRP A 477 -5.88 -7.96 -14.88
N LEU A 478 -4.95 -8.34 -15.75
CA LEU A 478 -4.46 -7.48 -16.83
C LEU A 478 -5.59 -7.14 -17.82
N GLY A 479 -6.44 -8.11 -18.16
CA GLY A 479 -7.61 -7.84 -19.00
C GLY A 479 -8.59 -6.85 -18.36
N ASP A 480 -8.72 -6.82 -17.03
CA ASP A 480 -9.55 -5.83 -16.33
C ASP A 480 -8.94 -4.42 -16.41
N GLN A 481 -7.61 -4.31 -16.36
CA GLN A 481 -6.93 -3.03 -16.63
C GLN A 481 -7.21 -2.55 -18.07
N MET A 482 -7.19 -3.46 -19.05
CA MET A 482 -7.47 -3.11 -20.46
C MET A 482 -8.86 -2.51 -20.67
N ASN A 483 -9.86 -2.91 -19.87
CA ASN A 483 -11.22 -2.35 -19.96
C ASN A 483 -11.28 -0.87 -19.53
N SER A 484 -10.36 -0.44 -18.67
CA SER A 484 -10.22 0.96 -18.28
C SER A 484 -9.30 1.76 -19.24
N LEU A 485 -8.63 1.07 -20.17
CA LEU A 485 -7.73 1.66 -21.18
C LEU A 485 -8.36 1.73 -22.60
N VAL A 486 -9.68 1.59 -22.74
CA VAL A 486 -10.37 1.64 -24.05
C VAL A 486 -10.01 2.91 -24.85
N THR A 487 -9.88 4.06 -24.17
CA THR A 487 -9.45 5.32 -24.80
C THR A 487 -8.07 5.20 -25.44
N THR A 488 -7.11 4.53 -24.78
CA THR A 488 -5.77 4.28 -25.31
C THR A 488 -5.81 3.40 -26.57
N PHE A 489 -6.69 2.40 -26.61
CA PHE A 489 -6.89 1.57 -27.81
C PHE A 489 -7.43 2.39 -28.98
N LEU A 490 -8.42 3.24 -28.73
CA LEU A 490 -9.01 4.12 -29.73
C LEU A 490 -8.02 5.18 -30.25
N ASP A 491 -7.19 5.72 -29.38
CA ASP A 491 -6.15 6.69 -29.75
C ASP A 491 -4.99 6.01 -30.49
N MET A 492 -4.64 4.77 -30.14
CA MET A 492 -3.65 3.99 -30.89
C MET A 492 -4.15 3.66 -32.30
N GLN A 493 -5.43 3.27 -32.44
CA GLN A 493 -6.05 3.09 -33.75
C GLN A 493 -6.04 4.39 -34.55
N TYR A 494 -6.39 5.52 -33.91
CA TYR A 494 -6.34 6.84 -34.55
C TYR A 494 -4.93 7.19 -35.01
N PHE A 495 -3.92 7.00 -34.15
CA PHE A 495 -2.51 7.24 -34.47
C PHE A 495 -2.08 6.48 -35.73
N ILE A 496 -2.36 5.17 -35.78
CA ILE A 496 -2.01 4.33 -36.93
C ILE A 496 -2.72 4.82 -38.20
N CYS A 497 -4.03 5.08 -38.10
CA CYS A 497 -4.82 5.56 -39.23
C CYS A 497 -4.32 6.91 -39.75
N PHE A 498 -4.05 7.86 -38.84
CA PHE A 498 -3.63 9.23 -39.16
C PHE A 498 -2.32 9.23 -39.94
N TYR A 499 -1.28 8.55 -39.45
CA TYR A 499 0.00 8.46 -40.17
C TYR A 499 -0.09 7.62 -41.44
N ALA A 500 -0.99 6.64 -41.52
CA ALA A 500 -1.14 5.83 -42.72
C ALA A 500 -1.89 6.54 -43.85
N THR A 501 -2.75 7.52 -43.54
CA THR A 501 -3.73 8.03 -44.51
C THR A 501 -3.85 9.55 -44.60
N GLU A 502 -3.59 10.30 -43.52
CA GLU A 502 -3.84 11.75 -43.45
C GLU A 502 -2.57 12.61 -43.46
N VAL A 503 -1.41 11.99 -43.28
CA VAL A 503 -0.10 12.65 -43.38
C VAL A 503 0.37 12.64 -44.83
N ASP A 504 0.73 13.82 -45.34
CA ASP A 504 1.38 13.97 -46.63
C ASP A 504 2.90 13.79 -46.48
N TYR A 505 3.44 12.89 -47.31
CA TYR A 505 4.85 12.52 -47.36
C TYR A 505 5.53 13.00 -48.65
N SER A 506 4.85 13.78 -49.49
CA SER A 506 5.40 14.27 -50.76
C SER A 506 6.70 15.05 -50.59
N ASP A 507 6.81 15.80 -49.50
CA ASP A 507 7.94 16.70 -49.20
C ASP A 507 8.97 16.04 -48.26
N GLY A 508 9.10 14.70 -48.34
CA GLY A 508 10.03 13.93 -47.54
C GLY A 508 9.71 13.98 -46.04
N TRP A 509 10.64 14.50 -45.23
CA TRP A 509 10.47 14.63 -43.77
C TRP A 509 9.63 15.85 -43.34
N ASN A 510 9.22 16.70 -44.29
CA ASN A 510 8.36 17.85 -44.00
C ASN A 510 6.87 17.43 -43.97
N MET A 511 6.54 16.57 -43.01
CA MET A 511 5.20 16.00 -42.83
C MET A 511 4.17 17.11 -42.58
N SER A 512 3.10 17.13 -43.36
CA SER A 512 1.99 18.08 -43.19
C SER A 512 0.64 17.40 -43.45
N THR A 513 -0.45 18.04 -43.05
CA THR A 513 -1.81 17.57 -43.36
C THR A 513 -2.40 18.43 -44.47
N ARG A 514 -3.18 17.83 -45.37
CA ARG A 514 -3.88 18.58 -46.40
C ARG A 514 -5.18 19.17 -45.82
N PRO A 515 -5.34 20.50 -45.77
CA PRO A 515 -6.56 21.10 -45.25
C PRO A 515 -7.74 20.85 -46.19
N TYR A 516 -8.90 20.51 -45.62
CA TYR A 516 -10.16 20.45 -46.34
C TYR A 516 -10.89 21.79 -46.27
N ASN A 517 -11.13 22.44 -47.42
CA ASN A 517 -11.96 23.65 -47.49
C ASN A 517 -13.42 23.27 -47.75
N ALA A 518 -14.23 23.24 -46.68
CA ALA A 518 -15.66 22.93 -46.76
C ALA A 518 -16.47 23.89 -47.65
N SER A 519 -15.95 25.09 -47.94
CA SER A 519 -16.57 26.10 -48.82
C SER A 519 -16.48 25.80 -50.32
N ALA A 520 -15.73 24.77 -50.72
CA ALA A 520 -15.55 24.39 -52.13
C ALA A 520 -16.51 23.27 -52.61
N MET A 521 -17.43 22.80 -51.76
CA MET A 521 -18.41 21.75 -52.11
C MET A 521 -19.73 22.33 -52.65
N PRO A 522 -20.38 21.67 -53.63
CA PRO A 522 -21.77 21.95 -53.98
C PRO A 522 -22.69 21.74 -52.76
N SER A 523 -23.65 22.63 -52.58
CA SER A 523 -24.59 22.70 -51.43
C SER A 523 -25.44 21.45 -51.16
N ASN A 524 -25.32 20.38 -51.97
CA ASN A 524 -26.14 19.17 -51.87
C ASN A 524 -25.44 17.99 -51.16
N SER A 525 -24.21 18.16 -50.68
CA SER A 525 -23.43 17.09 -50.03
C SER A 525 -22.92 17.48 -48.63
N SER A 526 -23.75 18.17 -47.85
CA SER A 526 -23.47 18.56 -46.45
C SER A 526 -23.40 17.39 -45.45
N HIS A 527 -23.65 16.16 -45.89
CA HIS A 527 -23.63 14.93 -45.07
C HIS A 527 -22.67 13.83 -45.60
N GLY A 528 -21.73 14.17 -46.48
CA GLY A 528 -20.76 13.21 -47.01
C GLY A 528 -19.64 12.86 -46.02
N ALA A 529 -19.18 11.61 -46.05
CA ALA A 529 -17.97 11.18 -45.34
C ALA A 529 -16.75 12.04 -45.76
N MET A 530 -15.87 12.38 -44.82
CA MET A 530 -14.65 13.15 -45.12
C MET A 530 -13.81 12.44 -46.20
N PRO A 531 -13.36 13.15 -47.25
CA PRO A 531 -12.52 12.55 -48.29
C PRO A 531 -11.21 12.00 -47.72
N TRP A 532 -10.61 11.06 -48.44
CA TRP A 532 -9.35 10.44 -48.05
C TRP A 532 -8.20 11.46 -48.07
N GLY A 533 -7.38 11.47 -47.02
CA GLY A 533 -6.15 12.27 -46.96
C GLY A 533 -6.32 13.75 -46.68
N VAL A 534 -7.46 14.20 -46.16
CA VAL A 534 -7.72 15.61 -45.81
C VAL A 534 -8.30 15.76 -44.40
N VAL A 535 -8.01 16.90 -43.76
CA VAL A 535 -8.47 17.23 -42.39
C VAL A 535 -9.20 18.57 -42.41
N ASP A 536 -10.37 18.66 -41.78
CA ASP A 536 -11.05 19.94 -41.56
C ASP A 536 -10.44 20.64 -40.34
N TYR A 537 -9.78 21.77 -40.57
CA TYR A 537 -9.07 22.50 -39.52
C TYR A 537 -10.02 23.20 -38.54
N ALA A 538 -11.21 23.59 -38.98
CA ALA A 538 -12.16 24.33 -38.16
C ALA A 538 -12.92 23.41 -37.19
N SER A 539 -13.40 22.27 -37.70
CA SER A 539 -14.13 21.30 -36.88
C SER A 539 -13.24 20.22 -36.24
N GLY A 540 -12.02 20.01 -36.76
CA GLY A 540 -11.13 18.93 -36.33
C GLY A 540 -11.63 17.54 -36.73
N LYS A 541 -12.57 17.46 -37.69
CA LYS A 541 -13.08 16.21 -38.27
C LYS A 541 -12.11 15.70 -39.32
N ASP A 542 -11.97 14.39 -39.33
CA ASP A 542 -11.08 13.67 -40.23
C ASP A 542 -11.65 12.28 -40.56
N MET A 543 -11.02 11.57 -41.49
CA MET A 543 -11.50 10.26 -41.94
C MET A 543 -11.34 9.22 -40.84
N CYS A 544 -10.24 9.27 -40.11
CA CYS A 544 -9.91 8.31 -39.04
C CYS A 544 -10.91 8.34 -37.88
N MET A 545 -11.49 9.50 -37.57
CA MET A 545 -12.58 9.66 -36.60
C MET A 545 -13.94 9.27 -37.20
N SER A 546 -14.11 9.43 -38.51
CA SER A 546 -15.37 9.14 -39.23
C SER A 546 -15.54 7.65 -39.56
N ALA A 547 -14.49 6.83 -39.41
CA ALA A 547 -14.52 5.37 -39.56
C ALA A 547 -15.25 4.64 -38.42
N ALA A 548 -16.56 4.91 -38.28
CA ALA A 548 -17.38 4.46 -37.14
C ALA A 548 -17.33 2.94 -36.90
N GLY A 549 -17.28 2.12 -37.97
CA GLY A 549 -17.19 0.66 -37.85
C GLY A 549 -15.89 0.17 -37.22
N VAL A 550 -14.74 0.72 -37.65
CA VAL A 550 -13.42 0.35 -37.10
C VAL A 550 -13.33 0.78 -35.64
N ARG A 551 -13.79 1.99 -35.32
CA ARG A 551 -13.78 2.51 -33.93
C ARG A 551 -14.69 1.69 -33.01
N ALA A 552 -15.88 1.30 -33.47
CA ALA A 552 -16.77 0.42 -32.74
C ALA A 552 -16.10 -0.94 -32.46
N PHE A 553 -15.46 -1.54 -33.46
CA PHE A 553 -14.71 -2.79 -33.30
C PHE A 553 -13.57 -2.66 -32.28
N VAL A 554 -12.75 -1.61 -32.36
CA VAL A 554 -11.64 -1.39 -31.42
C VAL A 554 -12.14 -1.17 -29.99
N SER A 555 -13.28 -0.49 -29.82
CA SER A 555 -13.85 -0.24 -28.49
C SER A 555 -14.29 -1.51 -27.75
N ILE A 556 -14.64 -2.58 -28.46
CA ILE A 556 -15.06 -3.87 -27.85
C ILE A 556 -13.91 -4.84 -27.64
N ILE A 557 -12.69 -4.54 -28.10
CA ILE A 557 -11.53 -5.45 -27.97
C ILE A 557 -11.27 -5.83 -26.50
N PRO A 558 -11.17 -4.87 -25.54
CA PRO A 558 -10.90 -5.23 -24.14
C PRO A 558 -11.99 -6.10 -23.50
N ALA A 559 -13.26 -5.84 -23.81
CA ALA A 559 -14.38 -6.66 -23.34
C ALA A 559 -14.33 -8.06 -23.96
N THR A 560 -13.94 -8.17 -25.23
CA THR A 560 -13.80 -9.45 -25.93
C THR A 560 -12.68 -10.30 -25.37
N VAL A 561 -11.53 -9.70 -25.06
CA VAL A 561 -10.44 -10.39 -24.36
C VAL A 561 -10.94 -11.03 -23.06
N ARG A 562 -11.68 -10.27 -22.24
CA ARG A 562 -12.25 -10.78 -20.98
C ARG A 562 -13.32 -11.84 -21.18
N PHE A 563 -14.20 -11.65 -22.15
CA PHE A 563 -15.20 -12.63 -22.53
C PHE A 563 -14.54 -13.98 -22.87
N LEU A 564 -13.53 -13.98 -23.75
CA LEU A 564 -12.79 -15.18 -24.14
C LEU A 564 -12.04 -15.82 -22.97
N GLN A 565 -11.42 -15.03 -22.09
CA GLN A 565 -10.79 -15.53 -20.87
C GLN A 565 -11.79 -16.24 -19.95
N CYS A 566 -13.00 -15.70 -19.81
CA CYS A 566 -14.05 -16.32 -18.98
C CYS A 566 -14.51 -17.66 -19.57
N PHE A 567 -14.68 -17.75 -20.88
CA PHE A 567 -14.99 -19.01 -21.56
C PHE A 567 -13.88 -20.04 -21.41
N ARG A 568 -12.61 -19.62 -21.52
CA ARG A 568 -11.47 -20.52 -21.32
C ARG A 568 -11.44 -21.08 -19.89
N ARG A 569 -11.66 -20.25 -18.87
CA ARG A 569 -11.72 -20.72 -17.47
C ARG A 569 -12.90 -21.65 -17.24
N TYR A 570 -14.07 -21.39 -17.84
CA TYR A 570 -15.19 -22.33 -17.80
C TYR A 570 -14.84 -23.67 -18.45
N TYR A 571 -14.15 -23.67 -19.58
CA TYR A 571 -13.70 -24.90 -20.24
C TYR A 571 -12.77 -25.73 -19.33
N ASP A 572 -11.84 -25.06 -18.64
CA ASP A 572 -10.87 -25.69 -17.75
C ASP A 572 -11.48 -26.22 -16.44
N THR A 573 -12.36 -25.45 -15.80
CA THR A 573 -12.90 -25.80 -14.47
C THR A 573 -14.28 -26.45 -14.50
N ARG A 574 -15.03 -26.30 -15.61
CA ARG A 574 -16.45 -26.68 -15.77
C ARG A 574 -17.41 -26.03 -14.77
N LEU A 575 -16.98 -24.96 -14.10
CA LEU A 575 -17.80 -24.21 -13.15
C LEU A 575 -18.53 -23.06 -13.85
N VAL A 576 -19.86 -23.14 -13.91
CA VAL A 576 -20.72 -22.08 -14.49
C VAL A 576 -20.56 -20.77 -13.73
N HIS A 577 -20.65 -20.83 -12.39
CA HIS A 577 -20.34 -19.71 -11.51
C HIS A 577 -18.91 -19.87 -10.95
N PRO A 578 -18.04 -18.85 -11.03
CA PRO A 578 -18.32 -17.48 -11.49
C PRO A 578 -18.12 -17.26 -13.00
N HIS A 579 -17.60 -18.22 -13.75
CA HIS A 579 -17.01 -17.95 -15.07
C HIS A 579 -17.99 -17.49 -16.16
N LEU A 580 -19.07 -18.23 -16.42
CA LEU A 580 -20.04 -17.85 -17.46
C LEU A 580 -20.85 -16.61 -17.06
N VAL A 581 -21.12 -16.44 -15.76
CA VAL A 581 -21.75 -15.23 -15.23
C VAL A 581 -20.83 -14.02 -15.46
N ASN A 582 -19.51 -14.17 -15.26
CA ASN A 582 -18.57 -13.10 -15.60
C ASN A 582 -18.49 -12.84 -17.11
N ALA A 583 -18.61 -13.86 -17.96
CA ALA A 583 -18.70 -13.68 -19.40
C ALA A 583 -19.96 -12.87 -19.80
N GLY A 584 -21.09 -13.15 -19.14
CA GLY A 584 -22.32 -12.37 -19.27
C GLY A 584 -22.10 -10.88 -18.98
N LYS A 585 -21.36 -10.56 -17.92
CA LYS A 585 -20.97 -9.18 -17.57
C LYS A 585 -20.24 -8.47 -18.72
N TYR A 586 -19.24 -9.08 -19.35
CA TYR A 586 -18.52 -8.40 -20.45
C TYR A 586 -19.30 -8.37 -21.76
N SER A 587 -20.27 -9.27 -21.94
CA SER A 587 -21.14 -9.26 -23.13
C SER A 587 -22.07 -8.04 -23.17
N THR A 588 -22.37 -7.40 -22.02
CA THR A 588 -23.22 -6.20 -21.98
C THR A 588 -22.63 -5.05 -22.80
N THR A 589 -21.30 -4.96 -22.88
CA THR A 589 -20.58 -3.98 -23.70
C THR A 589 -20.93 -4.10 -25.19
N TYR A 590 -21.19 -5.30 -25.70
CA TYR A 590 -21.57 -5.50 -27.11
C TYR A 590 -22.91 -4.83 -27.41
N PHE A 591 -23.90 -4.99 -26.53
CA PHE A 591 -25.21 -4.36 -26.69
C PHE A 591 -25.10 -2.83 -26.66
N VAL A 592 -24.28 -2.29 -25.76
CA VAL A 592 -24.03 -0.84 -25.68
C VAL A 592 -23.45 -0.31 -27.00
N VAL A 593 -22.46 -0.99 -27.58
CA VAL A 593 -21.82 -0.55 -28.82
C VAL A 593 -22.74 -0.75 -30.04
N ILE A 594 -23.45 -1.89 -30.12
CA ILE A 594 -24.37 -2.20 -31.21
C ILE A 594 -25.52 -1.20 -31.23
N PHE A 595 -26.22 -0.99 -30.12
CA PHE A 595 -27.36 -0.06 -30.08
C PHE A 595 -26.93 1.40 -30.24
N GLY A 596 -25.76 1.80 -29.72
CA GLY A 596 -25.19 3.11 -29.99
C GLY A 596 -24.86 3.33 -31.47
N GLY A 597 -24.31 2.31 -32.13
CA GLY A 597 -24.05 2.32 -33.57
C GLY A 597 -25.33 2.41 -34.40
N LEU A 598 -26.34 1.61 -34.06
CA LEU A 598 -27.66 1.62 -34.72
C LEU A 598 -28.38 2.95 -34.52
N ASN A 599 -28.30 3.56 -33.34
CA ASN A 599 -28.85 4.88 -33.08
C ASN A 599 -28.19 5.95 -33.99
N ARG A 600 -26.86 5.91 -34.14
CA ARG A 600 -26.14 6.82 -35.03
C ARG A 600 -26.49 6.59 -36.50
N TRP A 601 -26.62 5.33 -36.91
CA TRP A 601 -27.02 4.97 -38.27
C TRP A 601 -28.45 5.42 -38.61
N TYR A 602 -29.39 5.25 -37.69
CA TYR A 602 -30.78 5.70 -37.85
C TYR A 602 -30.86 7.21 -38.01
N ARG A 603 -30.15 7.97 -37.16
CA ARG A 603 -30.11 9.44 -37.23
C ARG A 603 -29.47 9.96 -38.51
N HIS A 604 -28.47 9.26 -39.05
CA HIS A 604 -27.87 9.64 -40.32
C HIS A 604 -28.85 9.51 -41.50
N GLN A 605 -29.83 8.61 -41.42
CA GLN A 605 -30.86 8.47 -42.46
C GLN A 605 -32.00 9.47 -42.35
N GLN A 606 -32.26 10.03 -41.16
CA GLN A 606 -33.33 10.99 -40.92
C GLN A 606 -32.77 12.29 -40.29
N PRO A 607 -32.03 13.12 -41.05
CA PRO A 607 -31.41 14.33 -40.54
C PRO A 607 -32.40 15.46 -40.23
N GLU A 608 -33.62 15.45 -40.80
CA GLU A 608 -34.63 16.51 -40.61
C GLU A 608 -35.48 16.37 -39.34
N SER A 609 -35.49 15.19 -38.69
CA SER A 609 -36.18 14.99 -37.42
C SER A 609 -35.28 15.41 -36.25
N SER A 610 -35.57 16.56 -35.63
CA SER A 610 -34.86 17.09 -34.46
C SER A 610 -35.18 16.36 -33.15
N ASP A 611 -36.17 15.47 -33.14
CA ASP A 611 -36.56 14.69 -31.96
C ASP A 611 -35.55 13.59 -31.64
N ILE A 612 -34.65 13.89 -30.71
CA ILE A 612 -33.64 12.98 -30.11
C ILE A 612 -34.28 11.66 -29.62
N LEU A 613 -35.55 11.74 -29.19
CA LEU A 613 -36.35 10.65 -28.62
C LEU A 613 -37.08 9.80 -29.68
N ALA A 614 -37.06 10.18 -30.97
CA ALA A 614 -37.78 9.44 -32.02
C ALA A 614 -37.13 8.09 -32.39
N SER A 615 -35.84 7.90 -32.07
CA SER A 615 -35.10 6.67 -32.39
C SER A 615 -35.41 5.55 -31.39
N PRO A 616 -36.01 4.42 -31.79
CA PRO A 616 -36.21 3.28 -30.89
C PRO A 616 -34.87 2.70 -30.39
N PHE A 617 -33.81 2.84 -31.18
CA PHE A 617 -32.46 2.40 -30.81
C PHE A 617 -31.84 3.24 -29.70
N PHE A 618 -32.27 4.50 -29.53
CA PHE A 618 -31.83 5.33 -28.42
C PHE A 618 -32.26 4.72 -27.07
N TYR A 619 -33.53 4.31 -26.96
CA TYR A 619 -34.02 3.66 -25.73
C TYR A 619 -33.32 2.33 -25.46
N LEU A 620 -33.14 1.49 -26.48
CA LEU A 620 -32.40 0.23 -26.34
C LEU A 620 -30.95 0.47 -25.89
N TRP A 621 -30.33 1.55 -26.39
CA TRP A 621 -28.99 1.95 -25.99
C TRP A 621 -28.94 2.37 -24.52
N ILE A 622 -29.86 3.22 -24.05
CA ILE A 622 -29.97 3.61 -22.63
C ILE A 622 -30.20 2.40 -21.74
N VAL A 623 -31.13 1.50 -22.11
CA VAL A 623 -31.40 0.27 -21.35
C VAL A 623 -30.15 -0.60 -21.27
N SER A 624 -29.40 -0.76 -22.37
CA SER A 624 -28.15 -1.53 -22.36
C SER A 624 -27.09 -0.91 -21.44
N TYR A 625 -27.01 0.42 -21.35
CA TYR A 625 -26.14 1.10 -20.39
C TYR A 625 -26.56 0.85 -18.94
N ILE A 626 -27.86 0.95 -18.63
CA ILE A 626 -28.37 0.70 -17.28
C ILE A 626 -28.06 -0.74 -16.87
N VAL A 627 -28.33 -1.71 -17.73
CA VAL A 627 -28.01 -3.13 -17.48
C VAL A 627 -26.50 -3.32 -17.26
N SER A 628 -25.67 -2.77 -18.13
CA SER A 628 -24.21 -2.86 -18.03
C SER A 628 -23.70 -2.21 -16.74
N PHE A 629 -24.21 -1.04 -16.39
CA PHE A 629 -23.89 -0.31 -15.17
C PHE A 629 -24.24 -1.14 -13.93
N THR A 630 -25.49 -1.57 -13.81
CA THR A 630 -25.96 -2.34 -12.66
C THR A 630 -25.18 -3.64 -12.51
N TYR A 631 -24.99 -4.38 -13.60
CA TYR A 631 -24.26 -5.65 -13.55
C TYR A 631 -22.81 -5.43 -13.10
N THR A 632 -22.07 -4.54 -13.74
CA THR A 632 -20.66 -4.33 -13.44
C THR A 632 -20.42 -3.72 -12.06
N PHE A 633 -21.30 -2.82 -11.60
CA PHE A 633 -21.24 -2.25 -10.25
C PHE A 633 -21.48 -3.30 -9.17
N LEU A 634 -22.54 -4.12 -9.32
CA LEU A 634 -22.81 -5.19 -8.36
C LEU A 634 -21.69 -6.24 -8.39
N TRP A 635 -21.14 -6.55 -9.56
CA TRP A 635 -20.01 -7.47 -9.69
C TRP A 635 -18.80 -7.02 -8.88
N ASP A 636 -18.45 -5.73 -8.95
CA ASP A 636 -17.31 -5.20 -8.21
C ASP A 636 -17.48 -5.42 -6.70
N ILE A 637 -18.65 -5.10 -6.17
CA ILE A 637 -18.94 -5.23 -4.73
C ILE A 637 -18.95 -6.70 -4.30
N PHE A 638 -19.75 -7.53 -4.95
CA PHE A 638 -19.99 -8.91 -4.51
C PHE A 638 -18.85 -9.87 -4.86
N MET A 639 -18.29 -9.75 -6.06
CA MET A 639 -17.37 -10.76 -6.62
C MET A 639 -15.92 -10.30 -6.52
N ASP A 640 -15.61 -9.11 -7.05
CA ASP A 640 -14.23 -8.66 -7.12
C ASP A 640 -13.70 -8.22 -5.74
N TRP A 641 -14.52 -7.55 -4.95
CA TRP A 641 -14.16 -7.08 -3.61
C TRP A 641 -14.63 -8.02 -2.50
N GLY A 642 -15.66 -8.83 -2.74
CA GLY A 642 -16.19 -9.75 -1.72
C GLY A 642 -16.77 -9.02 -0.50
N LEU A 643 -17.37 -7.85 -0.72
CA LEU A 643 -18.03 -7.04 0.31
C LEU A 643 -19.51 -7.41 0.29
N ILE A 644 -20.08 -7.69 1.47
CA ILE A 644 -21.41 -8.28 1.75
C ILE A 644 -21.29 -9.77 2.13
N ASP A 645 -20.80 -10.00 3.35
CA ASP A 645 -20.84 -11.30 4.03
C ASP A 645 -22.00 -11.31 5.04
N PRO A 646 -22.90 -12.32 5.02
CA PRO A 646 -23.93 -12.48 6.05
C PRO A 646 -23.38 -12.54 7.49
N LYS A 647 -22.10 -12.90 7.66
CA LYS A 647 -21.40 -12.98 8.96
C LYS A 647 -20.73 -11.66 9.37
N ALA A 648 -20.99 -10.56 8.65
CA ALA A 648 -20.40 -9.26 8.94
C ALA A 648 -20.60 -8.80 10.40
N PRO A 649 -19.59 -8.18 11.04
CA PRO A 649 -19.74 -7.58 12.36
C PRO A 649 -20.83 -6.49 12.35
N LYS A 650 -21.63 -6.38 13.41
CA LYS A 650 -22.73 -5.38 13.51
C LYS A 650 -22.25 -3.93 13.28
N GLU A 651 -21.02 -3.63 13.67
CA GLU A 651 -20.39 -2.31 13.52
C GLU A 651 -19.83 -2.04 12.10
N ALA A 652 -19.89 -3.01 11.19
CA ALA A 652 -19.36 -2.95 9.83
C ALA A 652 -20.35 -3.63 8.87
N ARG A 653 -21.62 -3.19 8.95
CA ARG A 653 -22.74 -3.79 8.22
C ARG A 653 -22.42 -3.84 6.71
N PHE A 654 -22.63 -5.00 6.08
CA PHE A 654 -22.36 -5.22 4.65
C PHE A 654 -20.87 -5.27 4.24
N LEU A 655 -19.92 -5.22 5.18
CA LEU A 655 -18.51 -5.50 4.89
C LEU A 655 -18.16 -6.95 5.28
N ARG A 656 -16.99 -7.43 4.88
CA ARG A 656 -16.50 -8.79 5.23
C ARG A 656 -15.82 -8.84 6.60
N GLU A 657 -15.69 -10.04 7.16
CA GLU A 657 -15.09 -10.28 8.48
C GLU A 657 -13.59 -9.90 8.51
N GLU A 658 -12.84 -10.25 7.47
CA GLU A 658 -11.40 -10.00 7.37
C GLU A 658 -11.08 -8.78 6.49
N MET A 659 -10.71 -7.68 7.14
CA MET A 659 -10.26 -6.44 6.48
C MET A 659 -8.78 -6.19 6.78
N ILE A 660 -7.99 -5.96 5.74
CA ILE A 660 -6.56 -5.65 5.82
C ILE A 660 -6.38 -4.14 5.98
N TYR A 661 -7.12 -3.33 5.21
CA TYR A 661 -7.10 -1.88 5.37
C TYR A 661 -7.87 -1.49 6.64
N GLY A 662 -7.18 -0.91 7.62
CA GLY A 662 -7.70 -0.73 8.98
C GLY A 662 -8.85 0.28 9.16
N SER A 663 -9.30 0.96 8.11
CA SER A 663 -10.40 1.94 8.18
C SER A 663 -11.63 1.44 7.42
N LYS A 664 -12.75 1.24 8.10
CA LYS A 664 -14.04 0.84 7.48
C LYS A 664 -14.52 1.86 6.43
N TRP A 665 -14.23 3.15 6.65
CA TRP A 665 -14.58 4.24 5.73
C TRP A 665 -13.87 4.16 4.37
N PHE A 666 -12.73 3.48 4.30
CA PHE A 666 -12.04 3.23 3.03
C PHE A 666 -12.93 2.43 2.08
N TYR A 667 -13.58 1.37 2.58
CA TYR A 667 -14.45 0.49 1.78
C TYR A 667 -15.72 1.20 1.34
N TYR A 668 -16.40 1.90 2.25
CA TYR A 668 -17.59 2.68 1.87
C TYR A 668 -17.26 3.82 0.90
N GLY A 669 -16.09 4.46 1.09
CA GLY A 669 -15.58 5.46 0.16
C GLY A 669 -15.34 4.89 -1.24
N ALA A 670 -14.75 3.69 -1.35
CA ALA A 670 -14.55 3.00 -2.62
C ALA A 670 -15.88 2.60 -3.28
N ILE A 671 -16.87 2.13 -2.52
CA ILE A 671 -18.22 1.83 -3.06
C ILE A 671 -18.87 3.09 -3.64
N ALA A 672 -18.81 4.21 -2.92
CA ALA A 672 -19.38 5.47 -3.37
C ALA A 672 -18.64 6.02 -4.60
N GLU A 673 -17.31 5.95 -4.59
CA GLU A 673 -16.46 6.37 -5.69
C GLU A 673 -16.73 5.56 -6.96
N ASP A 674 -16.77 4.23 -6.87
CA ASP A 674 -17.04 3.36 -8.02
C ASP A 674 -18.45 3.61 -8.58
N PHE A 675 -19.46 3.80 -7.72
CA PHE A 675 -20.81 4.17 -8.17
C PHE A 675 -20.80 5.50 -8.96
N LEU A 676 -20.19 6.55 -8.40
CA LEU A 676 -20.19 7.89 -9.00
C LEU A 676 -19.41 7.94 -10.31
N LEU A 677 -18.20 7.35 -10.36
CA LEU A 677 -17.38 7.37 -11.57
C LEU A 677 -17.94 6.42 -12.64
N ARG A 678 -18.66 5.35 -12.28
CA ARG A 678 -19.39 4.54 -13.26
C ARG A 678 -20.56 5.27 -13.90
N LEU A 679 -21.16 6.26 -13.24
CA LEU A 679 -22.20 7.11 -13.85
C LEU A 679 -21.65 8.07 -14.93
N MET A 680 -20.35 8.07 -15.23
CA MET A 680 -19.77 8.88 -16.30
C MET A 680 -20.36 8.61 -17.68
N TRP A 681 -20.93 7.42 -17.93
CA TRP A 681 -21.63 7.17 -19.18
C TRP A 681 -22.81 8.14 -19.37
N VAL A 682 -23.45 8.59 -18.28
CA VAL A 682 -24.52 9.58 -18.33
C VAL A 682 -23.99 10.90 -18.86
N MET A 683 -22.79 11.34 -18.46
CA MET A 683 -22.15 12.54 -19.01
C MET A 683 -21.82 12.36 -20.49
N ASN A 684 -21.30 11.19 -20.89
CA ASN A 684 -20.99 10.90 -22.29
C ASN A 684 -22.22 10.91 -23.20
N VAL A 685 -23.35 10.39 -22.73
CA VAL A 685 -24.61 10.39 -23.47
C VAL A 685 -25.28 11.77 -23.44
N SER A 686 -25.40 12.39 -22.26
CA SER A 686 -26.11 13.67 -22.09
C SER A 686 -25.37 14.85 -22.72
N LEU A 687 -24.07 15.03 -22.43
CA LEU A 687 -23.28 16.17 -22.92
C LEU A 687 -22.75 15.94 -24.34
N GLY A 688 -22.49 14.67 -24.69
CA GLY A 688 -22.07 14.29 -26.05
C GLY A 688 -23.17 14.43 -27.10
N GLU A 689 -24.44 14.16 -26.73
CA GLU A 689 -25.59 14.33 -27.64
C GLU A 689 -26.25 15.71 -27.55
N ALA A 690 -26.11 16.45 -26.42
CA ALA A 690 -26.72 17.78 -26.24
C ALA A 690 -25.88 18.96 -26.80
N TRP A 691 -24.81 18.70 -27.56
CA TRP A 691 -23.99 19.71 -28.26
C TRP A 691 -23.33 20.79 -27.38
N THR A 692 -23.27 20.63 -26.04
CA THR A 692 -22.74 21.67 -25.15
C THR A 692 -21.22 21.59 -24.92
N LEU A 693 -20.63 20.39 -25.02
CA LEU A 693 -19.19 20.16 -24.87
C LEU A 693 -18.65 19.30 -26.01
N GLU A 694 -17.47 19.64 -26.51
CA GLU A 694 -16.80 18.89 -27.58
C GLU A 694 -16.37 17.49 -27.09
N ALA A 695 -16.69 16.44 -27.85
CA ALA A 695 -16.49 15.04 -27.43
C ALA A 695 -15.04 14.70 -27.05
N ASP A 696 -14.06 15.31 -27.73
CA ASP A 696 -12.64 15.14 -27.41
C ASP A 696 -12.25 15.73 -26.06
N LEU A 697 -12.83 16.88 -25.69
CA LEU A 697 -12.64 17.48 -24.38
C LEU A 697 -13.21 16.57 -23.29
N LEU A 698 -14.41 16.02 -23.53
CA LEU A 698 -15.05 15.12 -22.58
C LEU A 698 -14.20 13.86 -22.35
N MET A 699 -13.67 13.25 -23.42
CA MET A 699 -12.75 12.11 -23.29
C MET A 699 -11.45 12.43 -22.54
N CYS A 700 -10.92 13.66 -22.68
CA CYS A 700 -9.75 14.09 -21.91
C CYS A 700 -10.03 14.21 -20.41
N ILE A 701 -11.29 14.46 -20.03
CA ILE A 701 -11.73 14.54 -18.63
C ILE A 701 -12.07 13.14 -18.10
N THR A 702 -12.84 12.34 -18.84
CA THR A 702 -13.34 11.04 -18.35
C THR A 702 -12.28 9.95 -18.30
N ALA A 703 -11.28 9.97 -19.20
CA ALA A 703 -10.25 8.93 -19.24
C ALA A 703 -9.38 8.86 -17.96
N PRO A 704 -8.86 9.99 -17.41
CA PRO A 704 -8.17 9.98 -16.13
C PRO A 704 -9.03 9.47 -14.95
N PHE A 705 -10.32 9.79 -14.93
CA PHE A 705 -11.21 9.30 -13.89
C PHE A 705 -11.47 7.79 -13.99
N GLU A 706 -11.61 7.24 -15.19
CA GLU A 706 -11.76 5.78 -15.36
C GLU A 706 -10.50 5.02 -14.90
N ILE A 707 -9.30 5.58 -15.13
CA ILE A 707 -8.06 5.03 -14.56
C ILE A 707 -8.07 5.14 -13.03
N PHE A 708 -8.47 6.30 -12.48
CA PHE A 708 -8.51 6.48 -11.03
C PHE A 708 -9.46 5.48 -10.34
N ARG A 709 -10.62 5.22 -10.95
CA ARG A 709 -11.55 4.18 -10.51
C ARG A 709 -10.89 2.81 -10.46
N ARG A 710 -10.16 2.45 -11.52
CA ARG A 710 -9.41 1.19 -11.59
C ARG A 710 -8.28 1.13 -10.55
N PHE A 711 -7.63 2.25 -10.28
CA PHE A 711 -6.62 2.37 -9.23
C PHE A 711 -7.20 2.05 -7.85
N VAL A 712 -8.39 2.56 -7.50
CA VAL A 712 -9.07 2.20 -6.24
C VAL A 712 -9.50 0.74 -6.24
N TRP A 713 -10.09 0.26 -7.34
CA TRP A 713 -10.50 -1.14 -7.49
C TRP A 713 -9.35 -2.13 -7.27
N ASN A 714 -8.13 -1.79 -7.72
CA ASN A 714 -6.94 -2.61 -7.58
C ASN A 714 -6.58 -2.92 -6.12
N TYR A 715 -6.80 -1.98 -5.18
CA TYR A 715 -6.60 -2.23 -3.75
C TYR A 715 -7.52 -3.34 -3.25
N LEU A 716 -8.83 -3.17 -3.43
CA LEU A 716 -9.83 -4.10 -2.91
C LEU A 716 -9.81 -5.46 -3.63
N ARG A 717 -9.54 -5.48 -4.94
CA ARG A 717 -9.42 -6.73 -5.70
C ARG A 717 -8.28 -7.60 -5.21
N LEU A 718 -7.08 -7.03 -5.04
CA LEU A 718 -5.92 -7.79 -4.58
C LEU A 718 -6.06 -8.22 -3.13
N GLU A 719 -6.68 -7.38 -2.30
CA GLU A 719 -6.99 -7.74 -0.92
C GLU A 719 -7.95 -8.94 -0.87
N ASN A 720 -9.01 -8.94 -1.68
CA ASN A 720 -9.94 -10.07 -1.78
C ASN A 720 -9.24 -11.35 -2.26
N GLU A 721 -8.39 -11.25 -3.29
CA GLU A 721 -7.62 -12.39 -3.76
C GLU A 721 -6.67 -12.93 -2.68
N HIS A 722 -6.02 -12.03 -1.94
CA HIS A 722 -5.14 -12.38 -0.84
C HIS A 722 -5.89 -13.15 0.26
N VAL A 723 -7.01 -12.61 0.74
CA VAL A 723 -7.84 -13.23 1.78
C VAL A 723 -8.33 -14.61 1.34
N ASN A 724 -8.80 -14.74 0.09
CA ASN A 724 -9.24 -16.02 -0.45
C ASN A 724 -8.09 -17.05 -0.57
N ASN A 725 -6.90 -16.63 -0.99
CA ASN A 725 -5.73 -17.50 -1.10
C ASN A 725 -5.19 -17.95 0.27
N CYS A 726 -5.22 -17.07 1.27
CA CYS A 726 -4.91 -17.41 2.66
C CYS A 726 -5.94 -18.40 3.25
N GLY A 727 -7.23 -18.20 2.96
CA GLY A 727 -8.31 -19.09 3.40
C GLY A 727 -8.27 -20.50 2.81
N GLN A 728 -7.68 -20.67 1.61
CA GLN A 728 -7.48 -21.97 0.97
C GLN A 728 -6.09 -22.60 1.22
N PHE A 729 -5.25 -21.99 2.08
CA PHE A 729 -3.88 -22.42 2.37
C PHE A 729 -2.95 -22.53 1.14
N ARG A 730 -3.29 -21.90 0.01
CA ARG A 730 -2.52 -21.96 -1.26
C ARG A 730 -1.40 -20.92 -1.32
N ALA A 731 -1.43 -19.94 -0.44
CA ALA A 731 -0.40 -18.91 -0.31
C ALA A 731 0.28 -18.99 1.05
N VAL A 732 1.62 -19.07 1.05
CA VAL A 732 2.47 -18.75 2.20
C VAL A 732 3.00 -17.35 1.96
N ARG A 733 2.64 -16.35 2.78
CA ARG A 733 3.17 -14.98 2.65
C ARG A 733 4.69 -15.01 2.55
N ASP A 734 5.20 -14.25 1.59
CA ASP A 734 6.57 -13.75 1.63
C ASP A 734 6.64 -12.78 2.78
N ILE A 735 7.06 -13.35 3.89
CA ILE A 735 7.05 -12.70 5.17
C ILE A 735 8.20 -11.71 5.19
N SER A 736 7.88 -10.40 5.20
CA SER A 736 8.81 -9.36 5.61
C SER A 736 9.09 -9.42 7.12
N VAL A 737 9.08 -10.59 7.74
CA VAL A 737 9.74 -10.76 9.03
C VAL A 737 11.20 -10.82 8.68
N LYS A 738 11.92 -9.73 8.91
CA LYS A 738 13.36 -9.82 9.17
C LYS A 738 13.50 -11.02 10.10
N PRO A 739 14.23 -12.09 9.73
CA PRO A 739 14.49 -13.18 10.65
C PRO A 739 14.97 -12.54 11.93
N ILE A 740 14.19 -12.69 13.01
CA ILE A 740 14.52 -12.02 14.26
C ILE A 740 15.80 -12.71 14.71
N ARG A 741 16.93 -12.01 14.60
CA ARG A 741 18.20 -12.56 15.08
C ARG A 741 18.00 -12.85 16.56
N LYS A 742 18.58 -13.94 17.07
CA LYS A 742 18.50 -14.30 18.50
C LYS A 742 18.70 -13.08 19.42
N GLY A 743 19.70 -12.23 19.11
CA GLY A 743 19.94 -10.97 19.83
C GLY A 743 18.91 -9.84 19.61
N ASP A 744 18.25 -9.76 18.45
CA ASP A 744 17.14 -8.82 18.22
C ASP A 744 15.88 -9.28 18.96
N LEU A 745 15.68 -10.59 19.10
CA LEU A 745 14.60 -11.21 19.86
C LEU A 745 14.81 -10.98 21.36
N ASP A 746 16.03 -11.14 21.86
CA ASP A 746 16.37 -10.87 23.26
C ASP A 746 16.18 -9.37 23.58
N GLN A 747 16.55 -8.47 22.66
CA GLN A 747 16.24 -7.04 22.77
C GLN A 747 14.73 -6.75 22.68
N LEU A 748 13.99 -7.51 21.86
CA LEU A 748 12.54 -7.42 21.78
C LEU A 748 11.94 -7.86 23.13
N ILE A 749 12.34 -9.01 23.66
CA ILE A 749 11.94 -9.60 24.95
C ILE A 749 12.24 -8.64 26.10
N ALA A 750 13.40 -7.96 26.08
CA ALA A 750 13.77 -6.94 27.04
C ALA A 750 12.92 -5.65 26.94
N LYS A 751 12.53 -5.24 25.71
CA LYS A 751 11.58 -4.12 25.49
C LYS A 751 10.14 -4.52 25.82
N ILE A 752 9.83 -5.80 25.71
CA ILE A 752 8.57 -6.48 25.96
C ILE A 752 8.27 -6.51 27.47
N ASP A 753 9.26 -6.56 28.35
CA ASP A 753 8.99 -6.62 29.80
C ASP A 753 8.52 -5.31 30.44
N ARG A 754 8.33 -4.24 29.65
CA ARG A 754 7.84 -2.93 30.11
C ARG A 754 6.34 -2.76 29.88
N MET A 755 5.69 -2.16 30.87
CA MET A 755 4.24 -2.20 31.08
C MET A 755 3.52 -0.99 30.45
N ASP A 756 2.39 -1.26 29.78
CA ASP A 756 1.19 -0.41 29.66
C ASP A 756 0.81 0.22 28.30
N GLY A 757 -0.48 0.05 27.95
CA GLY A 757 -1.23 0.74 26.89
C GLY A 757 -2.69 0.26 26.87
N VAL A 758 -3.74 0.98 26.45
CA VAL A 758 -4.00 2.36 25.95
C VAL A 758 -5.53 2.58 26.07
N SER A 759 -6.01 3.79 26.40
CA SER A 759 -7.28 4.35 25.89
C SER A 759 -7.23 5.90 25.84
N HIS A 760 -7.93 6.52 24.89
CA HIS A 760 -8.16 7.98 24.66
C HIS A 760 -6.94 8.93 24.44
N ARG A 761 -6.71 9.33 23.17
CA ARG A 761 -5.46 10.00 22.70
C ARG A 761 -5.52 11.52 22.42
N GLY A 762 -6.69 12.13 22.24
CA GLY A 762 -6.78 13.55 21.82
C GLY A 762 -7.07 14.52 22.96
N ASP A 763 -7.93 14.11 23.90
CA ASP A 763 -8.49 15.02 24.89
C ASP A 763 -7.53 15.39 26.01
N GLN A 764 -6.50 14.57 26.28
CA GLN A 764 -5.72 14.65 27.52
C GLN A 764 -4.47 15.52 27.46
N LEU A 765 -3.72 15.56 26.35
CA LEU A 765 -2.62 16.53 26.17
C LEU A 765 -3.16 17.96 26.29
N ALA A 766 -4.26 18.21 25.59
CA ALA A 766 -4.99 19.46 25.65
C ALA A 766 -5.48 19.73 27.08
N ALA A 767 -6.11 18.75 27.75
CA ALA A 767 -6.60 18.91 29.12
C ALA A 767 -5.52 19.30 30.13
N LYS A 768 -4.30 18.75 30.02
CA LYS A 768 -3.16 19.06 30.92
C LYS A 768 -2.64 20.47 30.72
N VAL A 769 -2.37 20.82 29.47
CA VAL A 769 -1.91 22.16 29.10
C VAL A 769 -3.00 23.20 29.44
N PHE A 770 -4.28 22.84 29.30
CA PHE A 770 -5.40 23.67 29.73
C PHE A 770 -5.53 23.77 31.24
N ALA A 771 -5.28 22.69 31.99
CA ALA A 771 -5.29 22.71 33.44
C ALA A 771 -4.17 23.62 33.98
N ALA A 772 -2.96 23.50 33.45
CA ALA A 772 -1.86 24.41 33.76
C ALA A 772 -2.18 25.86 33.34
N ALA A 773 -2.76 26.08 32.17
CA ALA A 773 -3.12 27.43 31.70
C ALA A 773 -4.26 28.08 32.49
N LYS A 774 -5.21 27.29 33.01
CA LYS A 774 -6.28 27.75 33.91
C LYS A 774 -5.75 28.29 35.23
N THR A 775 -4.54 27.91 35.64
CA THR A 775 -3.86 28.51 36.81
C THR A 775 -3.22 29.89 36.52
N GLY A 776 -3.43 30.45 35.33
CA GLY A 776 -2.90 31.77 34.93
C GLY A 776 -1.48 31.74 34.37
N ARG A 777 -0.87 30.56 34.19
CA ARG A 777 0.50 30.37 33.69
C ARG A 777 0.55 30.21 32.17
N GLN A 778 1.67 30.57 31.54
CA GLN A 778 1.97 30.21 30.15
C GLN A 778 2.33 28.72 30.08
N ALA A 779 1.50 27.91 29.40
CA ALA A 779 1.69 26.46 29.30
C ALA A 779 2.03 26.04 27.87
N THR A 780 3.14 25.30 27.70
CA THR A 780 3.58 24.79 26.40
C THR A 780 3.46 23.27 26.34
N GLY A 781 2.64 22.75 25.43
CA GLY A 781 2.56 21.32 25.13
C GLY A 781 3.52 20.92 24.02
N VAL A 782 4.34 19.90 24.25
CA VAL A 782 5.30 19.36 23.26
C VAL A 782 4.78 18.04 22.74
N GLU A 783 4.63 17.93 21.43
CA GLU A 783 4.08 16.74 20.77
C GLU A 783 4.80 16.49 19.44
N LEU A 784 4.99 15.24 19.03
CA LEU A 784 5.60 14.90 17.75
C LEU A 784 4.57 14.84 16.61
N ASN A 785 3.31 14.53 16.94
CA ASN A 785 2.21 14.38 16.00
C ASN A 785 1.59 15.74 15.59
N ALA A 786 1.74 16.08 14.30
CA ALA A 786 1.21 17.33 13.73
C ALA A 786 -0.32 17.47 13.85
N TYR A 787 -1.07 16.37 13.77
CA TYR A 787 -2.54 16.39 13.87
C TYR A 787 -3.00 16.63 15.31
N LEU A 788 -2.32 16.06 16.31
CA LEU A 788 -2.63 16.30 17.72
C LEU A 788 -2.27 17.73 18.15
N VAL A 789 -1.17 18.27 17.62
CA VAL A 789 -0.82 19.69 17.77
C VAL A 789 -1.93 20.56 17.18
N LEU A 790 -2.37 20.29 15.94
CA LEU A 790 -3.43 21.05 15.29
C LEU A 790 -4.76 20.95 16.05
N TYR A 791 -5.16 19.75 16.46
CA TYR A 791 -6.35 19.51 17.28
C TYR A 791 -6.30 20.31 18.59
N SER A 792 -5.18 20.26 19.30
CA SER A 792 -4.99 20.97 20.57
C SER A 792 -5.03 22.48 20.39
N MET A 793 -4.47 23.01 19.29
CA MET A 793 -4.56 24.42 18.93
C MET A 793 -6.00 24.86 18.63
N VAL A 794 -6.77 24.05 17.90
CA VAL A 794 -8.19 24.34 17.61
C VAL A 794 -9.01 24.33 18.89
N LYS A 795 -8.81 23.33 19.75
CA LYS A 795 -9.52 23.21 21.04
C LYS A 795 -9.16 24.34 22.01
N ALA A 796 -7.91 24.79 22.02
CA ALA A 796 -7.47 25.94 22.80
C ALA A 796 -8.18 27.24 22.40
N ARG A 797 -8.41 27.42 21.08
CA ARG A 797 -9.20 28.55 20.57
C ARG A 797 -10.67 28.45 20.96
N GLN A 798 -11.27 27.26 20.84
CA GLN A 798 -12.65 27.01 21.26
C GLN A 798 -12.86 27.30 22.75
N LEU A 799 -11.90 26.94 23.61
CA LEU A 799 -11.94 27.18 25.05
C LEU A 799 -11.42 28.57 25.48
N ARG A 800 -11.10 29.47 24.54
CA ARG A 800 -10.53 30.82 24.78
C ARG A 800 -9.20 30.84 25.58
N LEU A 801 -8.48 29.71 25.62
CA LEU A 801 -7.19 29.58 26.30
C LEU A 801 -5.98 29.82 25.37
N ALA A 802 -6.21 30.10 24.09
CA ALA A 802 -5.14 30.27 23.10
C ALA A 802 -4.10 31.37 23.42
N LYS A 803 -4.40 32.32 24.31
CA LYS A 803 -3.44 33.36 24.75
C LYS A 803 -2.43 32.86 25.79
N THR A 804 -2.81 31.84 26.57
CA THR A 804 -2.02 31.28 27.68
C THR A 804 -1.47 29.89 27.37
N THR A 805 -1.80 29.31 26.21
CA THR A 805 -1.36 27.98 25.78
C THR A 805 -0.61 28.03 24.45
N ARG A 806 0.47 27.26 24.32
CA ARG A 806 1.20 27.04 23.07
C ARG A 806 1.39 25.53 22.83
N PHE A 807 1.18 25.06 21.61
CA PHE A 807 1.52 23.67 21.24
C PHE A 807 2.60 23.69 20.17
N VAL A 808 3.64 22.85 20.32
CA VAL A 808 4.78 22.85 19.40
C VAL A 808 5.08 21.43 18.95
N ARG A 809 5.29 21.27 17.63
CA ARG A 809 5.73 20.00 17.05
C ARG A 809 7.24 19.81 17.23
N LYS A 810 7.69 19.17 18.31
CA LYS A 810 9.12 18.92 18.58
C LYS A 810 9.35 17.63 19.35
N ASP A 811 10.56 17.11 19.22
CA ASP A 811 11.09 16.02 20.05
C ASP A 811 11.38 16.56 21.47
N LEU A 812 10.92 15.84 22.48
CA LEU A 812 11.07 16.20 23.89
C LEU A 812 12.55 16.27 24.33
N PHE A 813 13.45 15.54 23.69
CA PHE A 813 14.89 15.60 23.99
C PHE A 813 15.60 16.78 23.30
N LYS A 814 14.95 17.42 22.31
CA LYS A 814 15.51 18.51 21.51
C LYS A 814 14.91 19.89 21.82
N ILE A 815 13.85 19.95 22.62
CA ILE A 815 13.31 21.23 23.08
C ILE A 815 14.30 21.90 24.04
N ASN A 816 14.45 23.23 23.94
CA ASN A 816 15.23 24.00 24.90
C ASN A 816 14.39 24.19 26.17
N MET A 817 14.87 23.68 27.32
CA MET A 817 14.15 23.77 28.60
C MET A 817 14.49 25.01 29.44
N ALA A 818 15.53 25.78 29.08
CA ALA A 818 15.95 27.00 29.78
C ALA A 818 14.85 28.05 30.05
N PRO A 819 13.86 28.29 29.16
CA PRO A 819 12.83 29.30 29.41
C PRO A 819 11.73 28.85 30.37
N PHE A 820 11.70 27.58 30.79
CA PHE A 820 10.66 27.03 31.65
C PHE A 820 11.13 26.88 33.10
N GLY A 821 10.30 27.30 34.04
CA GLY A 821 10.56 27.11 35.47
C GLY A 821 9.83 25.92 36.07
N THR A 822 8.97 25.25 35.30
CA THR A 822 8.34 23.98 35.71
C THR A 822 8.19 23.04 34.52
N ALA A 823 8.59 21.77 34.71
CA ALA A 823 8.33 20.71 33.75
C ALA A 823 7.34 19.69 34.34
N VAL A 824 6.29 19.39 33.59
CA VAL A 824 5.39 18.28 33.88
C VAL A 824 5.78 17.13 32.96
N ILE A 825 6.07 15.96 33.56
CA ILE A 825 6.50 14.77 32.82
C ILE A 825 5.48 13.68 32.98
N PHE A 826 4.96 13.22 31.85
CA PHE A 826 4.19 12.00 31.76
C PHE A 826 4.98 10.97 30.97
N GLY A 827 5.79 10.18 31.67
CA GLY A 827 6.71 9.23 31.07
C GLY A 827 6.41 7.79 31.43
N THR A 828 7.08 6.87 30.75
CA THR A 828 7.31 5.53 31.29
C THR A 828 8.49 5.58 32.26
N GLU A 829 8.55 4.63 33.20
CA GLU A 829 9.68 4.45 34.13
C GLU A 829 11.05 4.59 33.44
N THR A 830 11.17 4.06 32.22
CA THR A 830 12.45 4.04 31.52
C THR A 830 12.78 5.32 30.76
N MET A 831 11.74 6.12 30.47
CA MET A 831 11.92 7.47 29.96
C MET A 831 12.47 8.39 31.06
N MET A 832 12.09 8.19 32.33
CA MET A 832 12.54 9.04 33.44
C MET A 832 14.07 9.05 33.57
N ASN A 833 14.73 7.90 33.37
CA ASN A 833 16.20 7.81 33.32
C ASN A 833 16.84 8.64 32.19
N LEU A 834 16.19 8.68 31.02
CA LEU A 834 16.73 9.37 29.84
C LEU A 834 16.42 10.87 29.86
N VAL A 835 15.33 11.28 30.51
CA VAL A 835 14.90 12.68 30.61
C VAL A 835 15.64 13.41 31.73
N LEU A 836 16.18 12.69 32.72
CA LEU A 836 16.90 13.28 33.85
C LEU A 836 18.01 14.28 33.45
N PRO A 837 18.94 13.98 32.51
CA PRO A 837 19.96 14.96 32.09
C PRO A 837 19.35 16.20 31.45
N LYS A 838 18.20 16.04 30.78
CA LYS A 838 17.50 17.11 30.08
C LYS A 838 16.83 18.09 31.05
N LEU A 839 16.35 17.60 32.20
CA LEU A 839 15.74 18.44 33.23
C LEU A 839 16.73 19.44 33.83
N ASN A 840 18.03 19.15 33.78
CA ASN A 840 19.07 20.06 34.29
C ASN A 840 19.17 21.37 33.49
N GLU A 841 18.58 21.43 32.28
CA GLU A 841 18.45 22.64 31.47
C GLU A 841 17.35 23.60 31.98
N LEU A 842 16.48 23.17 32.89
CA LEU A 842 15.48 24.05 33.51
C LEU A 842 16.13 25.20 34.27
N GLN A 843 15.34 26.24 34.57
CA GLN A 843 15.77 27.36 35.41
C GLN A 843 16.36 26.89 36.75
N VAL A 844 17.24 27.71 37.34
CA VAL A 844 18.00 27.37 38.56
C VAL A 844 17.09 26.94 39.71
N ASP A 845 15.93 27.58 39.85
CA ASP A 845 14.89 27.27 40.86
C ASP A 845 13.73 26.42 40.28
N GLY A 846 14.01 25.68 39.21
CA GLY A 846 13.02 24.88 38.50
C GLY A 846 12.41 23.77 39.36
N LYS A 847 11.13 23.47 39.10
CA LYS A 847 10.41 22.34 39.70
C LYS A 847 10.08 21.28 38.66
N VAL A 848 10.06 20.02 39.06
CA VAL A 848 9.67 18.90 38.19
C VAL A 848 8.48 18.18 38.81
N VAL A 849 7.41 18.05 38.04
CA VAL A 849 6.21 17.28 38.39
C VAL A 849 6.25 15.99 37.58
N ALA A 850 6.70 14.90 38.18
CA ALA A 850 6.73 13.58 37.54
C ALA A 850 5.41 12.86 37.82
N CYS A 851 4.79 12.30 36.78
CA CYS A 851 3.49 11.66 36.90
C CYS A 851 3.62 10.15 36.64
N ARG A 852 2.86 9.35 37.40
CA ARG A 852 2.82 7.88 37.39
C ARG A 852 4.10 7.13 37.78
N PHE A 853 5.28 7.64 37.45
CA PHE A 853 6.55 7.08 37.88
C PHE A 853 7.44 8.16 38.52
N PRO A 854 8.18 7.83 39.58
CA PRO A 854 9.14 8.74 40.18
C PRO A 854 10.37 8.94 39.27
N LEU A 855 11.12 10.01 39.51
CA LEU A 855 12.48 10.13 38.98
C LEU A 855 13.39 9.09 39.66
N PRO A 856 14.39 8.54 38.95
CA PRO A 856 15.40 7.68 39.56
C PRO A 856 16.20 8.44 40.62
N ASP A 857 16.74 7.71 41.61
CA ASP A 857 17.56 8.30 42.67
C ASP A 857 18.72 9.10 42.08
N ASN A 858 18.82 10.37 42.49
CA ASN A 858 19.84 11.27 42.01
C ASN A 858 20.11 12.41 43.01
N ASP A 859 21.31 12.95 43.00
CA ASP A 859 21.75 14.00 43.93
C ASP A 859 21.26 15.42 43.54
N VAL A 860 20.59 15.56 42.39
CA VAL A 860 20.24 16.86 41.80
C VAL A 860 18.80 17.26 42.12
N TRP A 861 17.86 16.32 42.10
CA TRP A 861 16.42 16.51 42.24
C TRP A 861 15.91 15.79 43.49
N GLN A 862 15.62 16.56 44.54
CA GLN A 862 15.09 16.06 45.80
C GLN A 862 13.57 16.06 45.79
N LEU A 863 12.98 14.94 46.23
CA LEU A 863 11.54 14.79 46.36
C LEU A 863 11.01 15.70 47.48
N GLN A 864 10.00 16.51 47.19
CA GLN A 864 9.34 17.39 48.17
C GLN A 864 8.00 16.81 48.64
N HIS A 865 7.14 16.46 47.69
CA HIS A 865 5.77 16.05 47.97
C HIS A 865 5.36 14.90 47.03
N VAL A 866 4.51 14.01 47.54
CA VAL A 866 3.85 12.95 46.78
C VAL A 866 2.35 13.16 46.94
N PHE A 867 1.63 13.15 45.83
CA PHE A 867 0.17 13.33 45.78
C PHE A 867 -0.46 12.05 45.24
N GLY A 868 -1.43 11.50 45.97
CA GLY A 868 -2.15 10.28 45.59
C GLY A 868 -1.37 8.98 45.78
N GLU A 869 -2.00 7.86 45.38
CA GLU A 869 -1.43 6.52 45.45
C GLU A 869 -1.66 5.74 44.14
N GLY A 870 -0.86 4.70 43.90
CA GLY A 870 -1.01 3.83 42.73
C GLY A 870 -0.82 4.54 41.38
N ILE A 871 -1.74 4.31 40.45
CA ILE A 871 -1.65 4.79 39.05
C ILE A 871 -1.82 6.32 38.89
N ASP A 872 -2.33 6.97 39.94
CA ASP A 872 -2.67 8.40 40.00
C ASP A 872 -1.64 9.22 40.78
N THR A 873 -0.55 8.58 41.18
CA THR A 873 0.52 9.21 41.94
C THR A 873 1.23 10.29 41.11
N VAL A 874 1.55 11.41 41.76
CA VAL A 874 2.31 12.54 41.22
C VAL A 874 3.39 12.92 42.22
N TRP A 875 4.64 13.03 41.76
CA TRP A 875 5.81 13.38 42.57
C TRP A 875 6.30 14.77 42.19
N LEU A 876 6.47 15.62 43.19
CA LEU A 876 7.03 16.96 43.04
C LEU A 876 8.48 16.98 43.51
N TYR A 877 9.39 17.39 42.63
CA TYR A 877 10.81 17.51 42.90
C TYR A 877 11.30 18.96 42.84
N SER A 878 12.30 19.26 43.66
CA SER A 878 13.06 20.51 43.65
C SER A 878 14.55 20.26 43.50
N ARG A 879 15.27 21.20 42.92
CA ARG A 879 16.72 21.11 42.78
C ARG A 879 17.44 21.25 44.14
N ALA A 880 18.42 20.39 44.42
CA ALA A 880 19.18 20.40 45.68
C ALA A 880 20.06 21.65 45.83
N GLU A 881 20.08 22.26 47.02
CA GLU A 881 20.76 23.53 47.30
C GLU A 881 22.30 23.49 47.17
N SER A 882 22.92 22.31 47.29
CA SER A 882 24.38 22.14 47.19
C SER A 882 24.95 22.48 45.81
N ASN A 883 24.17 22.30 44.74
CA ASN A 883 24.56 22.59 43.36
C ASN A 883 24.24 24.02 42.91
N VAL A 884 23.39 24.76 43.63
CA VAL A 884 23.10 26.17 43.36
C VAL A 884 24.33 27.05 43.67
N LYS A 885 25.11 26.67 44.69
CA LYS A 885 26.38 27.35 45.03
C LYS A 885 27.51 27.06 44.04
N ALA A 886 27.57 25.87 43.44
CA ALA A 886 28.55 25.54 42.41
C ALA A 886 28.32 26.33 41.10
N ASN A 887 27.06 26.46 40.67
CA ASN A 887 26.73 27.28 39.49
C ASN A 887 26.87 28.80 39.73
N ARG A 888 26.70 29.29 40.97
CA ARG A 888 27.03 30.69 41.31
C ARG A 888 28.54 30.97 41.19
N LYS A 889 29.41 30.01 41.55
CA LYS A 889 30.87 30.16 41.40
C LYS A 889 31.33 30.17 39.93
N CYS A 890 30.78 29.30 39.08
CA CYS A 890 31.18 29.26 37.67
C CYS A 890 30.77 30.51 36.86
N VAL A 891 29.68 31.20 37.22
CA VAL A 891 29.25 32.44 36.55
C VAL A 891 30.06 33.67 37.01
N THR A 892 30.56 33.67 38.25
CA THR A 892 31.46 34.75 38.73
C THR A 892 32.89 34.60 38.23
N GLU A 893 33.39 33.39 38.00
CA GLU A 893 34.76 33.18 37.50
C GLU A 893 34.89 33.40 35.98
N SER A 894 33.80 33.29 35.20
CA SER A 894 33.82 33.61 33.77
C SER A 894 33.81 35.10 33.44
N ASN A 895 33.53 35.98 34.42
CA ASN A 895 33.49 37.44 34.24
C ASN A 895 34.76 38.16 34.74
N ILE A 896 35.77 37.45 35.22
CA ILE A 896 37.04 38.03 35.71
C ILE A 896 38.23 37.72 34.77
N SER A 897 38.03 36.92 33.71
CA SER A 897 39.06 36.59 32.71
C SER A 897 38.87 37.27 31.34
N SER A 898 38.14 38.39 31.30
CA SER A 898 38.08 39.26 30.10
C SER A 898 37.89 40.75 30.46
N ILE A 899 38.92 41.32 31.09
CA ILE A 899 39.32 42.73 30.92
C ILE A 899 40.79 42.75 30.55
#